data_AF-A0A953BR41-F1
#
_entry.id   AF-A0A953BR41-F1
#
_cell.length_a   1.000
_cell.length_b   1.000
_cell.length_c   1.000
_cell.angle_alpha   90.00
_cell.angle_beta   90.00
_cell.angle_gamma   90.00
#
_symmetry.space_group_name_H-M   'P 1'
#
loop_
_entity.id
_entity.type
_entity.pdbx_description
1 polymer ?
#
loop_
_entity_poly.entity_id
_entity_poly.type
_entity_poly.pdbx_seq_one_letter_code
_entity_poly.pdbx_strand_id
1 'polypeptide(L)'
;MKASMCVRVAAAAAAVASLAGIAAGGPDVIVGELVGTSNYGTQGTKAAFAVGTTSCNIGNAPLSWISNTNNHPVISQNIYRLSNGRFQQIGQAWLKHGFCALQGNVCSTCTPGGTCAALFPGCSDPYSSGLNGEQGGLGPKSEVNAFTGAFPYPWVNNGSGSGTAFKRLQADVSTLGTSGASYFVSSMYVQPEDAASGNALNNQSYRPANLAFSGGQWNLSLTGSTQREKPALQAWKDADAAVQIANFNVPGEGRFIVAMKATNIGGGNWHYEYAIQNFNSDRSGQAFTIPVPAGTVIGNIGFSDVDYHSGEPYSGTDWTSGTTSTSITWQTQTHATNANANALRWDTIYNFWFDANIAPGAGSATIALFKPGSPTSISGNIQVPGGAGGPVAPANDACANAASLGNAYGSFPFDNANATTDGPSETLCSNNQQCYNDIWYTWTACSSGSVTVSTCGANFDTKVAIYSAACPSAANTAIACNDDSSACGSGSLQSSVSFSATSGTTYRIRVGSYYNNQTQGQGFGSGNMVITGPSCGPAAPANDACANATVISGYGSFPFTTSLATTDGPTESVCNFFGYSQVGADVWFRWTACAAGTVTLDICDANYDSKIAVYPGTCPTATGTAIACNDDACGTSNLRSRLTFTAAAGTQYLVRIGGFNALTGSGNLLISGPACAPPGPANDNCANREGVAGSLQFSTVGATTDGPAHPLCSAFGYDQVGADIWYNHPSSCPGALTIEVCNSSYDTKIAVYDDAGCTNLEQRIMACNDDACGTGGLRSRVIIPARAGRNYTIRIGGFQAATGTGTLSITCCQADFDASGTVEVSDIFAFLAAWFGGDPRADYTGTGGNDVPDIFAFLSAWFAGCP
;
A
#
# COMPACT_ATOMS: atom_id res chain seq x y z
N MET A 1 -34.54 26.51 -60.91
CA MET A 1 -35.44 25.41 -61.37
C MET A 1 -34.60 24.21 -61.73
N LYS A 2 -35.06 23.02 -61.28
CA LYS A 2 -34.56 21.64 -61.50
C LYS A 2 -33.30 21.24 -60.69
N ALA A 3 -33.23 20.09 -60.03
CA ALA A 3 -34.20 19.12 -59.51
C ALA A 3 -33.40 18.16 -58.58
N SER A 4 -34.00 17.78 -57.45
CA SER A 4 -33.49 16.77 -56.51
C SER A 4 -33.32 15.39 -57.15
N MET A 5 -32.28 14.67 -56.75
CA MET A 5 -32.30 13.21 -56.72
C MET A 5 -31.55 12.72 -55.48
N CYS A 6 -32.34 12.18 -54.55
CA CYS A 6 -31.92 11.65 -53.26
C CYS A 6 -31.55 10.17 -53.46
N VAL A 7 -30.30 9.79 -53.23
CA VAL A 7 -29.88 8.39 -53.11
C VAL A 7 -29.40 8.18 -51.68
N ARG A 8 -30.19 7.40 -50.92
CA ARG A 8 -29.82 6.92 -49.59
C ARG A 8 -28.71 5.88 -49.75
N VAL A 9 -27.51 6.18 -49.25
CA VAL A 9 -26.49 5.15 -49.00
C VAL A 9 -26.66 4.71 -47.55
N ALA A 10 -27.07 3.45 -47.37
CA ALA A 10 -27.12 2.80 -46.07
C ALA A 10 -25.71 2.73 -45.50
N ALA A 11 -25.49 3.34 -44.34
CA ALA A 11 -24.28 3.15 -43.56
C ALA A 11 -24.27 1.69 -43.06
N ALA A 12 -23.40 0.87 -43.62
CA ALA A 12 -23.04 -0.40 -43.03
C ALA A 12 -22.23 -0.09 -41.76
N ALA A 13 -22.80 -0.42 -40.59
CA ALA A 13 -22.09 -0.41 -39.33
C ALA A 13 -20.95 -1.45 -39.40
N ALA A 14 -19.73 -0.98 -39.63
CA ALA A 14 -18.55 -1.80 -39.42
C ALA A 14 -18.38 -1.97 -37.91
N ALA A 15 -18.37 -3.23 -37.47
CA ALA A 15 -18.14 -3.62 -36.10
C ALA A 15 -16.81 -3.02 -35.61
N VAL A 16 -16.89 -2.17 -34.59
CA VAL A 16 -15.74 -1.76 -33.79
C VAL A 16 -15.34 -2.97 -32.96
N ALA A 17 -14.35 -3.73 -33.45
CA ALA A 17 -13.70 -4.74 -32.63
C ALA A 17 -12.97 -4.02 -31.49
N SER A 18 -13.34 -4.35 -30.26
CA SER A 18 -12.73 -3.85 -29.04
C SER A 18 -11.23 -4.14 -29.02
N LEU A 19 -10.43 -3.10 -28.80
CA LEU A 19 -9.03 -3.18 -28.40
C LEU A 19 -8.92 -3.94 -27.07
N ALA A 20 -8.65 -5.23 -27.12
CA ALA A 20 -8.14 -5.97 -25.98
C ALA A 20 -6.66 -5.59 -25.80
N GLY A 21 -6.37 -4.75 -24.81
CA GLY A 21 -5.00 -4.54 -24.35
C GLY A 21 -4.45 -5.86 -23.81
N ILE A 22 -3.29 -6.30 -24.31
CA ILE A 22 -2.58 -7.43 -23.70
C ILE A 22 -1.94 -6.86 -22.42
N ALA A 23 -2.35 -7.40 -21.26
CA ALA A 23 -1.88 -7.01 -19.93
C ALA A 23 -0.44 -7.50 -19.67
N ALA A 24 0.25 -6.86 -18.74
CA ALA A 24 1.53 -7.36 -18.25
C ALA A 24 1.37 -8.78 -17.70
N GLY A 25 2.36 -9.65 -17.93
CA GLY A 25 2.29 -11.04 -17.50
C GLY A 25 2.10 -11.15 -15.98
N GLY A 26 1.22 -12.05 -15.54
CA GLY A 26 0.80 -12.19 -14.15
C GLY A 26 -0.72 -12.09 -13.99
N PRO A 27 -1.23 -12.17 -12.75
CA PRO A 27 -2.60 -11.81 -12.46
C PRO A 27 -2.83 -10.29 -12.62
N ASP A 28 -4.05 -9.90 -12.98
CA ASP A 28 -4.48 -8.50 -13.13
C ASP A 28 -5.91 -8.37 -12.63
N VAL A 29 -6.11 -7.80 -11.43
CA VAL A 29 -7.42 -7.68 -10.80
C VAL A 29 -8.01 -6.29 -10.98
N ILE A 30 -9.15 -6.24 -11.66
CA ILE A 30 -9.90 -5.00 -11.89
C ILE A 30 -11.27 -5.03 -11.22
N VAL A 31 -11.87 -3.86 -11.02
CA VAL A 31 -13.32 -3.76 -10.76
C VAL A 31 -14.08 -3.95 -12.07
N GLY A 32 -14.55 -5.17 -12.32
CA GLY A 32 -15.37 -5.50 -13.48
C GLY A 32 -16.75 -4.85 -13.46
N GLU A 33 -17.40 -4.81 -12.30
CA GLU A 33 -18.69 -4.15 -12.18
C GLU A 33 -18.97 -3.62 -10.78
N LEU A 34 -19.59 -2.43 -10.68
CA LEU A 34 -20.22 -1.95 -9.45
C LEU A 34 -21.69 -2.34 -9.49
N VAL A 35 -22.18 -3.13 -8.54
CA VAL A 35 -23.49 -3.79 -8.59
C VAL A 35 -24.25 -3.67 -7.28
N GLY A 36 -25.53 -3.28 -7.36
CA GLY A 36 -26.40 -3.19 -6.18
C GLY A 36 -25.95 -2.14 -5.15
N THR A 37 -26.87 -1.80 -4.25
CA THR A 37 -26.62 -0.86 -3.15
C THR A 37 -27.33 -1.31 -1.88
N SER A 38 -26.76 -0.97 -0.74
CA SER A 38 -27.39 -1.11 0.57
C SER A 38 -27.37 0.24 1.28
N ASN A 39 -28.49 0.60 1.92
CA ASN A 39 -28.66 1.86 2.65
C ASN A 39 -28.90 1.53 4.13
N TYR A 40 -28.15 2.16 5.04
CA TYR A 40 -28.14 1.85 6.47
C TYR A 40 -28.66 3.02 7.34
N GLY A 41 -29.42 3.92 6.72
CA GLY A 41 -29.99 5.10 7.37
C GLY A 41 -28.95 6.19 7.67
N THR A 42 -29.31 7.06 8.62
CA THR A 42 -28.51 8.22 9.03
C THR A 42 -28.18 8.10 10.52
N GLN A 43 -26.92 8.36 10.86
CA GLN A 43 -26.42 8.48 12.22
C GLN A 43 -25.77 9.85 12.40
N GLY A 44 -26.36 10.71 13.24
CA GLY A 44 -25.92 12.11 13.35
C GLY A 44 -26.03 12.82 12.01
N THR A 45 -24.92 13.39 11.52
CA THR A 45 -24.85 14.04 10.20
C THR A 45 -24.43 13.10 9.08
N LYS A 46 -24.17 11.82 9.35
CA LYS A 46 -23.65 10.89 8.35
C LYS A 46 -24.73 9.92 7.87
N ALA A 47 -24.94 9.86 6.56
CA ALA A 47 -25.71 8.78 5.93
C ALA A 47 -24.76 7.64 5.52
N ALA A 48 -25.21 6.40 5.68
CA ALA A 48 -24.38 5.22 5.50
C ALA A 48 -24.89 4.30 4.38
N PHE A 49 -23.96 3.83 3.57
CA PHE A 49 -24.21 3.06 2.35
C PHE A 49 -23.23 1.90 2.21
N ALA A 50 -23.48 1.03 1.23
CA ALA A 50 -22.50 0.12 0.65
C ALA A 50 -22.87 -0.17 -0.80
N VAL A 51 -21.87 -0.49 -1.62
CA VAL A 51 -21.98 -0.80 -3.05
C VAL A 51 -21.38 -2.19 -3.26
N GLY A 52 -22.09 -3.05 -3.97
CA GLY A 52 -21.55 -4.36 -4.32
C GLY A 52 -20.56 -4.24 -5.47
N THR A 53 -19.68 -5.22 -5.58
CA THR A 53 -18.56 -5.20 -6.53
C THR A 53 -18.39 -6.57 -7.14
N THR A 54 -18.11 -6.62 -8.43
CA THR A 54 -17.64 -7.81 -9.12
C THR A 54 -16.22 -7.57 -9.59
N SER A 55 -15.26 -8.34 -9.08
CA SER A 55 -13.88 -8.34 -9.55
C SER A 55 -13.74 -9.10 -10.86
N CYS A 56 -12.66 -8.83 -11.58
CA CYS A 56 -12.24 -9.57 -12.77
C CYS A 56 -10.75 -9.81 -12.73
N ASN A 57 -10.31 -11.04 -12.98
CA ASN A 57 -8.92 -11.28 -13.32
C ASN A 57 -8.78 -11.24 -14.84
N ILE A 58 -8.27 -10.13 -15.39
CA ILE A 58 -8.02 -9.97 -16.83
C ILE A 58 -6.59 -10.35 -17.22
N GLY A 59 -5.79 -10.80 -16.25
CA GLY A 59 -4.43 -11.26 -16.43
C GLY A 59 -4.37 -12.66 -17.00
N ASN A 60 -3.15 -13.22 -17.06
CA ASN A 60 -2.89 -14.53 -17.63
C ASN A 60 -2.47 -15.58 -16.59
N ALA A 61 -2.43 -15.23 -15.31
CA ALA A 61 -2.16 -16.13 -14.20
C ALA A 61 -3.25 -16.04 -13.12
N PRO A 62 -3.50 -17.11 -12.33
CA PRO A 62 -4.39 -17.06 -11.18
C PRO A 62 -3.92 -16.05 -10.14
N LEU A 63 -4.85 -15.32 -9.54
CA LEU A 63 -4.62 -14.39 -8.43
C LEU A 63 -5.03 -15.05 -7.12
N SER A 64 -4.18 -15.08 -6.11
CA SER A 64 -4.52 -15.64 -4.79
C SER A 64 -5.66 -14.89 -4.09
N TRP A 65 -6.53 -15.67 -3.46
CA TRP A 65 -7.75 -15.22 -2.78
C TRP A 65 -7.98 -15.99 -1.46
N ILE A 66 -6.92 -16.08 -0.65
CA ILE A 66 -6.85 -16.95 0.52
C ILE A 66 -7.43 -16.25 1.74
N SER A 67 -8.62 -16.70 2.17
CA SER A 67 -9.27 -16.20 3.38
C SER A 67 -8.37 -16.26 4.61
N ASN A 68 -8.54 -15.30 5.51
CA ASN A 68 -7.85 -15.25 6.80
C ASN A 68 -6.32 -15.08 6.70
N THR A 69 -5.82 -14.56 5.58
CA THR A 69 -4.41 -14.24 5.38
C THR A 69 -4.27 -12.82 4.83
N ASN A 70 -3.07 -12.37 4.51
CA ASN A 70 -2.87 -11.14 3.73
C ASN A 70 -2.77 -11.40 2.22
N ASN A 71 -3.07 -12.62 1.77
CA ASN A 71 -3.03 -13.01 0.36
C ASN A 71 -4.45 -13.11 -0.24
N HIS A 72 -5.20 -12.02 -0.10
CA HIS A 72 -6.51 -11.79 -0.72
C HIS A 72 -6.65 -10.28 -1.00
N PRO A 73 -7.62 -9.83 -1.81
CA PRO A 73 -7.75 -8.40 -2.07
C PRO A 73 -8.51 -7.66 -0.97
N VAL A 74 -8.09 -6.42 -0.71
CA VAL A 74 -8.88 -5.44 0.03
C VAL A 74 -9.59 -4.50 -0.95
N ILE A 75 -10.83 -4.13 -0.63
CA ILE A 75 -11.76 -3.49 -1.57
C ILE A 75 -12.24 -2.17 -0.99
N SER A 76 -11.90 -1.07 -1.65
CA SER A 76 -12.32 0.27 -1.25
C SER A 76 -13.67 0.66 -1.83
N GLN A 77 -14.36 1.60 -1.19
CA GLN A 77 -15.59 2.20 -1.70
C GLN A 77 -15.59 3.69 -1.39
N ASN A 78 -15.92 4.52 -2.38
CA ASN A 78 -16.00 5.97 -2.23
C ASN A 78 -17.23 6.53 -2.97
N ILE A 79 -17.66 7.70 -2.54
CA ILE A 79 -18.75 8.46 -3.18
C ILE A 79 -18.32 9.89 -3.47
N TYR A 80 -18.77 10.40 -4.61
CA TYR A 80 -18.37 11.68 -5.15
C TYR A 80 -19.58 12.51 -5.57
N ARG A 81 -19.40 13.83 -5.56
CA ARG A 81 -20.37 14.82 -6.03
C ARG A 81 -19.72 15.74 -7.04
N LEU A 82 -20.34 15.90 -8.21
CA LEU A 82 -20.09 16.98 -9.13
C LEU A 82 -21.17 18.05 -8.94
N SER A 83 -20.80 19.23 -8.46
CA SER A 83 -21.71 20.36 -8.28
C SER A 83 -21.01 21.67 -8.62
N ASN A 84 -21.68 22.53 -9.39
CA ASN A 84 -21.15 23.83 -9.81
C ASN A 84 -19.74 23.75 -10.45
N GLY A 85 -19.47 22.69 -11.21
CA GLY A 85 -18.18 22.48 -11.87
C GLY A 85 -17.09 21.85 -11.01
N ARG A 86 -17.34 21.60 -9.71
CA ARG A 86 -16.38 20.98 -8.79
C ARG A 86 -16.71 19.51 -8.53
N PHE A 87 -15.75 18.62 -8.78
CA PHE A 87 -15.83 17.19 -8.46
C PHE A 87 -15.15 16.91 -7.12
N GLN A 88 -15.91 16.53 -6.09
CA GLN A 88 -15.42 16.31 -4.73
C GLN A 88 -15.70 14.87 -4.28
N GLN A 89 -14.76 14.28 -3.54
CA GLN A 89 -15.04 13.09 -2.74
C GLN A 89 -15.74 13.50 -1.45
N ILE A 90 -16.99 13.04 -1.29
CA ILE A 90 -17.84 13.44 -0.16
C ILE A 90 -17.94 12.34 0.91
N GLY A 91 -17.35 11.17 0.63
CA GLY A 91 -17.39 10.03 1.53
C GLY A 91 -16.48 8.89 1.11
N GLN A 92 -16.08 8.10 2.09
CA GLN A 92 -15.27 6.89 1.94
C GLN A 92 -15.75 5.81 2.92
N ALA A 93 -15.31 4.58 2.69
CA ALA A 93 -15.51 3.43 3.57
C ALA A 93 -14.18 2.88 4.07
N TRP A 94 -14.24 2.10 5.15
CA TRP A 94 -13.23 1.08 5.43
C TRP A 94 -13.29 -0.03 4.36
N LEU A 95 -12.25 -0.85 4.31
CA LEU A 95 -12.02 -1.81 3.23
C LEU A 95 -12.68 -3.15 3.50
N LYS A 96 -13.36 -3.71 2.50
CA LYS A 96 -13.79 -5.12 2.56
C LYS A 96 -12.62 -6.05 2.30
N HIS A 97 -12.43 -7.03 3.17
CA HIS A 97 -11.49 -8.13 2.94
C HIS A 97 -12.16 -9.27 2.15
N GLY A 98 -11.52 -9.69 1.06
CA GLY A 98 -11.92 -10.87 0.28
C GLY A 98 -11.78 -12.17 1.09
N PHE A 99 -12.58 -13.18 0.75
CA PHE A 99 -12.55 -14.48 1.44
C PHE A 99 -12.77 -15.69 0.53
N CYS A 100 -13.34 -15.50 -0.65
CA CYS A 100 -13.71 -16.58 -1.56
C CYS A 100 -13.90 -16.00 -2.95
N ALA A 101 -13.26 -16.58 -3.97
CA ALA A 101 -13.47 -16.24 -5.36
C ALA A 101 -14.43 -17.24 -6.06
N LEU A 102 -15.62 -16.80 -6.46
CA LEU A 102 -16.70 -17.68 -6.98
C LEU A 102 -16.57 -18.10 -8.46
N GLN A 103 -15.58 -17.60 -9.20
CA GLN A 103 -15.30 -18.00 -10.60
C GLN A 103 -16.47 -17.80 -11.59
N GLY A 104 -17.12 -16.64 -11.57
CA GLY A 104 -18.16 -16.25 -12.53
C GLY A 104 -17.63 -15.80 -13.90
N ASN A 105 -18.55 -15.46 -14.81
CA ASN A 105 -18.26 -15.11 -16.22
C ASN A 105 -18.53 -13.62 -16.56
N VAL A 106 -18.54 -12.71 -15.58
CA VAL A 106 -18.88 -11.29 -15.83
C VAL A 106 -17.84 -10.57 -16.69
N CYS A 107 -16.60 -11.05 -16.67
CA CYS A 107 -15.47 -10.47 -17.40
C CYS A 107 -15.36 -11.06 -18.80
N SER A 108 -15.28 -12.38 -18.86
CA SER A 108 -15.12 -13.19 -20.06
C SER A 108 -15.54 -14.64 -19.78
N THR A 109 -15.28 -15.56 -20.71
CA THR A 109 -15.43 -17.00 -20.45
C THR A 109 -14.40 -17.45 -19.42
N CYS A 110 -14.86 -17.77 -18.22
CA CYS A 110 -14.04 -18.23 -17.11
C CYS A 110 -13.53 -19.65 -17.34
N THR A 111 -12.25 -19.87 -17.06
CA THR A 111 -11.64 -21.20 -16.94
C THR A 111 -11.37 -21.49 -15.45
N PRO A 112 -12.35 -22.04 -14.71
CA PRO A 112 -12.25 -22.17 -13.26
C PRO A 112 -11.27 -23.28 -12.86
N GLY A 113 -10.46 -23.06 -11.83
CA GLY A 113 -9.59 -24.10 -11.25
C GLY A 113 -10.21 -24.96 -10.15
N GLY A 114 -11.53 -24.85 -9.93
CA GLY A 114 -12.26 -25.69 -8.97
C GLY A 114 -12.07 -25.33 -7.49
N THR A 115 -11.44 -24.20 -7.17
CA THR A 115 -11.25 -23.70 -5.80
C THR A 115 -11.74 -22.26 -5.66
N CYS A 116 -11.98 -21.82 -4.42
CA CYS A 116 -12.24 -20.42 -4.12
C CYS A 116 -11.02 -19.65 -3.61
N ALA A 117 -9.87 -20.31 -3.49
CA ALA A 117 -8.64 -19.75 -2.94
C ALA A 117 -7.81 -18.96 -3.97
N ALA A 118 -8.27 -18.87 -5.22
CA ALA A 118 -7.68 -18.05 -6.26
C ALA A 118 -8.74 -17.61 -7.27
N LEU A 119 -8.61 -16.41 -7.85
CA LEU A 119 -9.40 -15.96 -9.00
C LEU A 119 -8.64 -16.26 -10.29
N PHE A 120 -9.18 -17.14 -11.12
CA PHE A 120 -8.50 -17.60 -12.33
C PHE A 120 -8.61 -16.60 -13.50
N PRO A 121 -7.70 -16.65 -14.48
CA PRO A 121 -7.77 -15.82 -15.68
C PRO A 121 -9.15 -15.87 -16.35
N GLY A 122 -9.67 -14.69 -16.68
CA GLY A 122 -10.96 -14.49 -17.30
C GLY A 122 -12.17 -14.63 -16.37
N CYS A 123 -11.96 -15.07 -15.12
CA CYS A 123 -13.02 -15.30 -14.14
C CYS A 123 -13.35 -14.03 -13.33
N SER A 124 -14.56 -14.01 -12.76
CA SER A 124 -15.07 -12.91 -11.93
C SER A 124 -15.47 -13.36 -10.53
N ASP A 125 -15.32 -12.51 -9.52
CA ASP A 125 -15.88 -12.77 -8.17
C ASP A 125 -16.85 -11.65 -7.73
N PRO A 126 -18.14 -11.95 -7.47
CA PRO A 126 -19.10 -10.97 -6.98
C PRO A 126 -19.21 -10.95 -5.45
N TYR A 127 -19.03 -9.76 -4.87
CA TYR A 127 -19.46 -9.43 -3.51
C TYR A 127 -20.68 -8.52 -3.52
N SER A 128 -21.73 -8.91 -2.80
CA SER A 128 -22.93 -8.09 -2.65
C SER A 128 -22.65 -6.82 -1.83
N SER A 129 -23.49 -5.79 -2.00
CA SER A 129 -23.41 -4.57 -1.19
C SER A 129 -23.54 -4.87 0.31
N GLY A 130 -24.30 -5.90 0.69
CA GLY A 130 -24.41 -6.34 2.09
C GLY A 130 -23.09 -6.86 2.65
N LEU A 131 -22.39 -7.71 1.89
CA LEU A 131 -21.06 -8.23 2.28
C LEU A 131 -20.02 -7.10 2.34
N ASN A 132 -20.07 -6.17 1.40
CA ASN A 132 -19.21 -4.99 1.33
C ASN A 132 -19.51 -3.95 2.42
N GLY A 133 -20.67 -4.03 3.07
CA GLY A 133 -21.08 -3.19 4.20
C GLY A 133 -21.04 -3.92 5.54
N GLU A 134 -20.49 -5.14 5.60
CA GLU A 134 -20.49 -5.94 6.81
C GLU A 134 -19.38 -5.50 7.78
N GLN A 135 -19.75 -4.79 8.85
CA GLN A 135 -18.81 -4.12 9.76
C GLN A 135 -17.73 -5.02 10.37
N GLY A 136 -18.04 -6.30 10.62
CA GLY A 136 -17.07 -7.27 11.14
C GLY A 136 -15.96 -7.65 10.15
N GLY A 137 -16.22 -7.48 8.85
CA GLY A 137 -15.26 -7.77 7.77
C GLY A 137 -14.61 -6.52 7.15
N LEU A 138 -14.78 -5.36 7.77
CA LEU A 138 -14.21 -4.09 7.32
C LEU A 138 -12.94 -3.73 8.10
N GLY A 139 -11.83 -3.61 7.37
CA GLY A 139 -10.50 -3.23 7.85
C GLY A 139 -10.12 -1.79 7.49
N PRO A 140 -9.19 -1.16 8.22
CA PRO A 140 -8.80 0.24 8.03
C PRO A 140 -8.07 0.47 6.70
N LYS A 141 -8.25 1.65 6.10
CA LYS A 141 -7.45 2.10 4.94
C LYS A 141 -6.01 2.44 5.35
N SER A 142 -5.79 2.87 6.60
CA SER A 142 -4.47 3.32 7.07
C SER A 142 -3.38 2.26 7.10
N GLU A 143 -3.74 0.98 7.11
CA GLU A 143 -2.78 -0.14 7.20
C GLU A 143 -2.37 -0.71 5.84
N VAL A 144 -2.87 -0.13 4.74
CA VAL A 144 -2.66 -0.64 3.40
C VAL A 144 -1.64 0.21 2.66
N ASN A 145 -0.59 -0.45 2.15
CA ASN A 145 0.27 0.10 1.13
C ASN A 145 -0.32 -0.26 -0.24
N ALA A 146 -1.02 0.68 -0.87
CA ALA A 146 -1.69 0.45 -2.14
C ALA A 146 -0.74 0.31 -3.35
N PHE A 147 0.52 0.76 -3.23
CA PHE A 147 1.51 0.58 -4.28
C PHE A 147 1.98 -0.88 -4.34
N THR A 148 2.28 -1.48 -3.18
CA THR A 148 2.76 -2.87 -3.10
C THR A 148 1.65 -3.89 -2.90
N GLY A 149 0.41 -3.42 -2.66
CA GLY A 149 -0.72 -4.24 -2.28
C GLY A 149 -0.64 -4.83 -0.87
N ALA A 150 0.37 -4.45 -0.07
CA ALA A 150 0.64 -5.08 1.22
C ALA A 150 -0.26 -4.53 2.32
N PHE A 151 -0.75 -5.42 3.18
CA PHE A 151 -1.51 -5.09 4.37
C PHE A 151 -1.36 -6.20 5.43
N PRO A 152 -1.52 -5.89 6.73
CA PRO A 152 -1.52 -6.90 7.78
C PRO A 152 -2.86 -7.66 7.82
N TYR A 153 -2.79 -8.95 8.16
CA TYR A 153 -3.99 -9.73 8.49
C TYR A 153 -3.72 -10.66 9.69
N PRO A 154 -4.58 -10.66 10.73
CA PRO A 154 -5.68 -9.74 10.93
C PRO A 154 -5.19 -8.28 10.98
N TRP A 155 -6.03 -7.33 10.56
CA TRP A 155 -5.72 -5.91 10.70
C TRP A 155 -5.61 -5.54 12.19
N VAL A 156 -4.80 -4.52 12.50
CA VAL A 156 -4.45 -4.18 13.89
C VAL A 156 -5.44 -3.16 14.46
N ASN A 157 -5.77 -2.13 13.70
CA ASN A 157 -6.68 -1.07 14.09
C ASN A 157 -8.13 -1.53 13.91
N ASN A 158 -8.81 -1.80 15.02
CA ASN A 158 -10.22 -2.17 15.04
C ASN A 158 -11.17 -0.98 14.90
N GLY A 159 -10.63 0.24 14.94
CA GLY A 159 -11.36 1.49 14.84
C GLY A 159 -12.05 1.86 16.15
N SER A 160 -12.67 3.03 16.14
CA SER A 160 -13.50 3.53 17.23
C SER A 160 -14.80 4.08 16.68
N GLY A 161 -15.91 3.80 17.38
CA GLY A 161 -17.25 4.17 16.95
C GLY A 161 -18.25 3.05 17.15
N SER A 162 -19.52 3.35 16.87
CA SER A 162 -20.64 2.41 16.99
C SER A 162 -21.77 2.83 16.06
N GLY A 163 -22.81 1.99 15.96
CA GLY A 163 -24.01 2.27 15.17
C GLY A 163 -23.87 1.94 13.68
N THR A 164 -24.82 2.41 12.88
CA THR A 164 -24.98 1.95 11.50
C THR A 164 -23.98 2.55 10.52
N ALA A 165 -23.37 3.69 10.83
CA ALA A 165 -22.38 4.32 9.95
C ALA A 165 -20.95 3.80 10.17
N PHE A 166 -20.66 3.22 11.34
CA PHE A 166 -19.31 2.75 11.69
C PHE A 166 -18.73 1.84 10.60
N LYS A 167 -17.51 2.15 10.15
CA LYS A 167 -16.74 1.50 9.06
C LYS A 167 -17.35 1.54 7.65
N ARG A 168 -18.65 1.73 7.49
CA ARG A 168 -19.32 1.71 6.18
C ARG A 168 -18.98 2.95 5.34
N LEU A 169 -19.38 2.92 4.06
CA LEU A 169 -19.31 4.10 3.20
C LEU A 169 -20.22 5.17 3.79
N GLN A 170 -19.65 6.27 4.26
CA GLN A 170 -20.43 7.34 4.87
C GLN A 170 -20.14 8.70 4.23
N ALA A 171 -21.19 9.48 4.07
CA ALA A 171 -21.13 10.85 3.55
C ALA A 171 -21.98 11.78 4.41
N ASP A 172 -21.58 13.05 4.50
CA ASP A 172 -22.34 14.04 5.26
C ASP A 172 -23.65 14.38 4.56
N VAL A 173 -24.76 14.37 5.30
CA VAL A 173 -26.11 14.65 4.77
C VAL A 173 -26.23 16.03 4.12
N SER A 174 -25.40 17.00 4.53
CA SER A 174 -25.35 18.34 3.91
C SER A 174 -24.84 18.32 2.48
N THR A 175 -24.13 17.25 2.08
CA THR A 175 -23.62 17.09 0.72
C THR A 175 -24.61 16.36 -0.20
N LEU A 176 -25.60 15.67 0.37
CA LEU A 176 -26.55 14.82 -0.35
C LEU A 176 -27.77 15.63 -0.81
N GLY A 177 -28.33 15.26 -1.97
CA GLY A 177 -29.48 15.95 -2.56
C GLY A 177 -29.23 17.41 -2.95
N THR A 178 -27.97 17.81 -3.10
CA THR A 178 -27.58 19.12 -3.63
C THR A 178 -28.24 19.34 -4.99
N SER A 179 -29.00 20.43 -5.15
CA SER A 179 -29.72 20.75 -6.38
C SER A 179 -28.77 20.87 -7.57
N GLY A 180 -29.10 20.20 -8.68
CA GLY A 180 -28.28 20.20 -9.90
C GLY A 180 -26.98 19.40 -9.82
N ALA A 181 -26.70 18.72 -8.70
CA ALA A 181 -25.51 17.89 -8.56
C ALA A 181 -25.68 16.52 -9.21
N SER A 182 -24.58 15.97 -9.74
CA SER A 182 -24.45 14.57 -10.15
C SER A 182 -23.63 13.80 -9.13
N TYR A 183 -23.92 12.51 -8.95
CA TYR A 183 -23.23 11.65 -7.99
C TYR A 183 -22.59 10.46 -8.69
N PHE A 184 -21.50 9.98 -8.11
CA PHE A 184 -20.73 8.87 -8.62
C PHE A 184 -20.24 8.03 -7.46
N VAL A 185 -20.03 6.74 -7.70
CA VAL A 185 -19.34 5.84 -6.78
C VAL A 185 -18.14 5.22 -7.46
N SER A 186 -17.10 4.90 -6.70
CA SER A 186 -15.99 4.08 -7.19
C SER A 186 -15.63 2.99 -6.19
N SER A 187 -14.93 1.98 -6.69
CA SER A 187 -14.27 0.96 -5.89
C SER A 187 -12.91 0.67 -6.51
N MET A 188 -11.99 0.13 -5.70
CA MET A 188 -10.67 -0.34 -6.11
C MET A 188 -10.40 -1.71 -5.45
N TYR A 189 -9.79 -2.63 -6.19
CA TYR A 189 -9.20 -3.85 -5.63
C TYR A 189 -7.70 -3.65 -5.43
N VAL A 190 -7.19 -3.87 -4.22
CA VAL A 190 -5.75 -3.83 -3.93
C VAL A 190 -5.32 -5.23 -3.52
N GLN A 191 -4.35 -5.81 -4.23
CA GLN A 191 -3.85 -7.17 -3.99
C GLN A 191 -2.32 -7.25 -4.24
N PRO A 192 -1.54 -7.95 -3.40
CA PRO A 192 -0.07 -7.99 -3.51
C PRO A 192 0.53 -8.53 -4.82
N GLU A 193 0.00 -9.63 -5.37
CA GLU A 193 0.43 -10.27 -6.60
C GLU A 193 0.07 -9.45 -7.85
N ASP A 194 -1.08 -8.78 -7.85
CA ASP A 194 -1.47 -7.80 -8.88
C ASP A 194 -0.47 -6.62 -8.93
N ALA A 195 -0.17 -6.07 -7.75
CA ALA A 195 0.81 -5.00 -7.58
C ALA A 195 2.23 -5.44 -7.98
N ALA A 196 2.67 -6.63 -7.55
CA ALA A 196 3.97 -7.19 -7.90
C ALA A 196 4.11 -7.46 -9.41
N SER A 197 3.00 -7.72 -10.09
CA SER A 197 2.94 -7.90 -11.55
C SER A 197 2.94 -6.57 -12.32
N GLY A 198 2.88 -5.43 -11.61
CA GLY A 198 2.84 -4.10 -12.20
C GLY A 198 1.48 -3.73 -12.80
N ASN A 199 0.41 -4.45 -12.44
CA ASN A 199 -0.94 -4.26 -12.98
C ASN A 199 -1.81 -3.30 -12.15
N ALA A 200 -1.36 -2.86 -10.98
CA ALA A 200 -2.14 -2.04 -10.03
C ALA A 200 -2.51 -0.61 -10.48
N LEU A 201 -2.45 -0.26 -11.77
CA LEU A 201 -2.80 1.07 -12.31
C LEU A 201 -4.16 1.12 -13.04
N ASN A 202 -4.85 -0.02 -13.18
CA ASN A 202 -6.17 -0.15 -13.80
C ASN A 202 -7.23 -0.74 -12.83
N ASN A 203 -6.87 -0.98 -11.58
CA ASN A 203 -7.67 -1.71 -10.60
C ASN A 203 -8.85 -0.93 -9.96
N GLN A 204 -9.16 0.27 -10.48
CA GLN A 204 -10.29 1.11 -10.06
C GLN A 204 -11.31 1.27 -11.19
N SER A 205 -12.59 1.30 -10.82
CA SER A 205 -13.69 1.67 -11.73
C SER A 205 -14.67 2.58 -11.04
N TYR A 206 -15.38 3.41 -11.80
CA TYR A 206 -16.49 4.22 -11.28
C TYR A 206 -17.81 3.92 -11.98
N ARG A 207 -18.91 4.33 -11.35
CA ARG A 207 -20.25 4.27 -11.93
C ARG A 207 -21.07 5.49 -11.50
N PRO A 208 -21.83 6.11 -12.41
CA PRO A 208 -22.82 7.13 -12.04
C PRO A 208 -23.82 6.59 -11.02
N ALA A 209 -24.31 7.47 -10.15
CA ALA A 209 -25.25 7.14 -9.10
C ALA A 209 -26.29 8.25 -8.90
N ASN A 210 -27.38 7.90 -8.23
CA ASN A 210 -28.41 8.82 -7.79
C ASN A 210 -28.56 8.74 -6.27
N LEU A 211 -28.82 9.88 -5.64
CA LEU A 211 -29.11 10.00 -4.22
C LEU A 211 -30.47 10.67 -4.04
N ALA A 212 -31.39 9.96 -3.40
CA ALA A 212 -32.73 10.46 -3.14
C ALA A 212 -33.13 10.25 -1.68
N PHE A 213 -33.74 11.26 -1.07
CA PHE A 213 -34.35 11.13 0.25
C PHE A 213 -35.79 10.63 0.08
N SER A 214 -36.07 9.41 0.55
CA SER A 214 -37.40 8.81 0.49
C SER A 214 -37.58 7.78 1.61
N GLY A 215 -38.81 7.62 2.09
CA GLY A 215 -39.10 6.68 3.18
C GLY A 215 -38.35 6.96 4.48
N GLY A 216 -37.97 8.22 4.74
CA GLY A 216 -37.27 8.63 5.96
C GLY A 216 -35.74 8.38 5.97
N GLN A 217 -35.14 8.01 4.83
CA GLN A 217 -33.70 7.78 4.72
C GLN A 217 -33.14 8.24 3.37
N TRP A 218 -31.82 8.41 3.30
CA TRP A 218 -31.11 8.58 2.05
C TRP A 218 -30.93 7.24 1.35
N ASN A 219 -31.25 7.20 0.05
CA ASN A 219 -31.14 6.02 -0.78
C ASN A 219 -30.15 6.28 -1.91
N LEU A 220 -29.07 5.51 -1.94
CA LEU A 220 -28.13 5.42 -3.04
C LEU A 220 -28.62 4.38 -4.04
N SER A 221 -28.65 4.73 -5.32
CA SER A 221 -28.88 3.79 -6.42
C SER A 221 -27.89 4.02 -7.55
N LEU A 222 -27.46 2.94 -8.22
CA LEU A 222 -26.56 3.01 -9.36
C LEU A 222 -27.33 3.36 -10.63
N THR A 223 -26.73 4.17 -11.49
CA THR A 223 -27.26 4.54 -12.81
C THR A 223 -26.19 4.30 -13.89
N GLY A 224 -26.59 4.27 -15.16
CA GLY A 224 -25.67 4.02 -16.27
C GLY A 224 -24.92 2.68 -16.16
N SER A 225 -23.81 2.54 -16.90
CA SER A 225 -22.89 1.39 -16.81
C SER A 225 -21.63 1.72 -16.01
N THR A 226 -21.00 0.69 -15.46
CA THR A 226 -19.67 0.80 -14.86
C THR A 226 -18.65 1.18 -15.93
N GLN A 227 -17.85 2.21 -15.67
CA GLN A 227 -16.70 2.57 -16.49
C GLN A 227 -15.49 1.80 -15.96
N ARG A 228 -15.22 0.65 -16.57
CA ARG A 228 -14.16 -0.29 -16.16
C ARG A 228 -12.78 0.33 -16.31
N GLU A 229 -11.89 0.07 -15.35
CA GLU A 229 -10.47 0.47 -15.39
C GLU A 229 -10.26 1.99 -15.47
N LYS A 230 -11.28 2.75 -15.05
CA LYS A 230 -11.24 4.21 -15.06
C LYS A 230 -11.20 4.76 -13.63
N PRO A 231 -10.23 5.66 -13.35
CA PRO A 231 -10.14 6.29 -12.05
C PRO A 231 -11.34 7.21 -11.78
N ALA A 232 -11.62 7.51 -10.53
CA ALA A 232 -12.76 8.35 -10.14
C ALA A 232 -12.77 9.73 -10.83
N LEU A 233 -11.60 10.37 -10.99
CA LEU A 233 -11.50 11.66 -11.67
C LEU A 233 -11.87 11.63 -13.16
N GLN A 234 -11.85 10.45 -13.80
CA GLN A 234 -12.35 10.30 -15.17
C GLN A 234 -13.85 10.64 -15.25
N ALA A 235 -14.63 10.42 -14.18
CA ALA A 235 -16.04 10.81 -14.12
C ALA A 235 -16.25 12.31 -14.31
N TRP A 236 -15.32 13.15 -13.83
CA TRP A 236 -15.39 14.60 -14.05
C TRP A 236 -15.16 14.95 -15.51
N LYS A 237 -14.16 14.33 -16.14
CA LYS A 237 -13.86 14.51 -17.57
C LYS A 237 -14.99 14.03 -18.48
N ASP A 238 -15.62 12.92 -18.13
CA ASP A 238 -16.74 12.37 -18.88
C ASP A 238 -17.99 13.25 -18.77
N ALA A 239 -18.20 13.87 -17.61
CA ALA A 239 -19.28 14.83 -17.41
C ALA A 239 -18.99 16.21 -18.02
N ASP A 240 -17.71 16.60 -18.13
CA ASP A 240 -17.27 17.88 -18.65
C ASP A 240 -15.99 17.74 -19.48
N ALA A 241 -16.15 17.74 -20.80
CA ALA A 241 -15.06 17.58 -21.75
C ALA A 241 -13.99 18.68 -21.66
N ALA A 242 -14.25 19.82 -21.01
CA ALA A 242 -13.25 20.88 -20.82
C ALA A 242 -12.24 20.56 -19.70
N VAL A 243 -12.53 19.59 -18.84
CA VAL A 243 -11.60 19.13 -17.80
C VAL A 243 -10.34 18.56 -18.45
N GLN A 244 -9.18 18.80 -17.88
CA GLN A 244 -7.93 18.13 -18.25
C GLN A 244 -7.54 17.16 -17.17
N ILE A 245 -6.93 16.03 -17.55
CA ILE A 245 -6.38 15.04 -16.63
C ILE A 245 -4.92 14.81 -17.00
N ALA A 246 -4.06 14.78 -16.00
CA ALA A 246 -2.65 14.43 -16.13
C ALA A 246 -2.24 13.44 -15.04
N ASN A 247 -1.36 12.50 -15.38
CA ASN A 247 -0.79 11.54 -14.43
C ASN A 247 0.55 12.05 -13.94
N PHE A 248 0.71 12.13 -12.61
CA PHE A 248 1.93 12.53 -11.95
C PHE A 248 2.49 11.27 -11.28
N ASN A 249 3.46 10.63 -11.94
CA ASN A 249 4.03 9.37 -11.49
C ASN A 249 5.18 9.61 -10.50
N VAL A 250 5.24 8.82 -9.44
CA VAL A 250 6.41 8.75 -8.56
C VAL A 250 7.34 7.66 -9.12
N PRO A 251 8.58 7.98 -9.50
CA PRO A 251 9.50 6.99 -10.07
C PRO A 251 9.70 5.79 -9.14
N GLY A 252 9.51 4.58 -9.68
CA GLY A 252 9.62 3.32 -8.92
C GLY A 252 8.55 3.11 -7.86
N GLU A 253 7.44 3.85 -7.92
CA GLU A 253 6.37 3.83 -6.93
C GLU A 253 5.00 4.01 -7.64
N GLY A 254 4.00 4.57 -6.96
CA GLY A 254 2.63 4.75 -7.45
C GLY A 254 2.43 6.07 -8.20
N ARG A 255 1.16 6.47 -8.36
CA ARG A 255 0.80 7.70 -9.07
C ARG A 255 -0.24 8.56 -8.36
N PHE A 256 -0.21 9.83 -8.74
CA PHE A 256 -1.30 10.78 -8.54
C PHE A 256 -1.95 11.08 -9.89
N ILE A 257 -3.25 11.36 -9.86
CA ILE A 257 -4.03 11.79 -11.02
C ILE A 257 -4.52 13.20 -10.70
N VAL A 258 -4.12 14.16 -11.53
CA VAL A 258 -4.47 15.57 -11.37
C VAL A 258 -5.49 15.92 -12.45
N ALA A 259 -6.69 16.29 -12.02
CA ALA A 259 -7.73 16.82 -12.90
C ALA A 259 -7.93 18.32 -12.65
N MET A 260 -8.27 19.09 -13.68
CA MET A 260 -8.54 20.51 -13.50
C MET A 260 -9.44 21.11 -14.58
N LYS A 261 -10.08 22.22 -14.24
CA LYS A 261 -10.78 23.10 -15.19
C LYS A 261 -10.50 24.58 -14.87
N ALA A 262 -10.25 25.37 -15.91
CA ALA A 262 -10.14 26.82 -15.82
C ALA A 262 -11.36 27.45 -16.52
N THR A 263 -12.07 28.35 -15.83
CA THR A 263 -13.30 28.97 -16.32
C THR A 263 -13.18 30.49 -16.31
N ASN A 264 -13.46 31.14 -17.44
CA ASN A 264 -13.48 32.61 -17.51
C ASN A 264 -14.70 33.12 -16.73
N ILE A 265 -14.45 33.95 -15.71
CA ILE A 265 -15.50 34.53 -14.85
C ILE A 265 -15.76 36.02 -15.14
N GLY A 266 -15.20 36.54 -16.23
CA GLY A 266 -15.35 37.92 -16.68
C GLY A 266 -14.30 38.87 -16.10
N GLY A 267 -14.20 40.07 -16.69
CA GLY A 267 -13.28 41.11 -16.22
C GLY A 267 -11.79 40.77 -16.33
N GLY A 268 -11.42 39.76 -17.14
CA GLY A 268 -10.06 39.24 -17.23
C GLY A 268 -9.70 38.21 -16.14
N ASN A 269 -10.64 37.89 -15.25
CA ASN A 269 -10.44 36.90 -14.19
C ASN A 269 -10.86 35.50 -14.62
N TRP A 270 -10.17 34.51 -14.08
CA TRP A 270 -10.36 33.09 -14.34
C TRP A 270 -10.42 32.34 -13.02
N HIS A 271 -11.41 31.46 -12.90
CA HIS A 271 -11.51 30.50 -11.81
C HIS A 271 -10.76 29.23 -12.17
N TYR A 272 -9.81 28.82 -11.33
CA TYR A 272 -9.07 27.58 -11.47
C TYR A 272 -9.54 26.58 -10.41
N GLU A 273 -9.98 25.42 -10.87
CA GLU A 273 -10.41 24.31 -10.02
C GLU A 273 -9.53 23.09 -10.30
N TYR A 274 -8.87 22.57 -9.27
CA TYR A 274 -8.04 21.36 -9.33
C TYR A 274 -8.61 20.30 -8.38
N ALA A 275 -8.53 19.04 -8.80
CA ALA A 275 -8.80 17.87 -7.99
C ALA A 275 -7.65 16.87 -8.16
N ILE A 276 -7.05 16.43 -7.07
CA ILE A 276 -5.93 15.50 -7.09
C ILE A 276 -6.34 14.23 -6.39
N GLN A 277 -6.36 13.12 -7.13
CA GLN A 277 -6.50 11.79 -6.59
C GLN A 277 -5.10 11.21 -6.36
N ASN A 278 -4.77 10.82 -5.14
CA ASN A 278 -3.69 9.85 -4.97
C ASN A 278 -4.26 8.48 -5.35
N PHE A 279 -3.81 7.92 -6.46
CA PHE A 279 -4.37 6.66 -6.96
C PHE A 279 -3.87 5.50 -6.10
N ASN A 280 -2.55 5.32 -6.01
CA ASN A 280 -1.94 4.22 -5.26
C ASN A 280 -0.57 4.53 -4.63
N SER A 281 -0.13 5.80 -4.62
CA SER A 281 1.17 6.17 -4.04
C SER A 281 1.13 6.09 -2.50
N ASP A 282 1.90 5.17 -1.93
CA ASP A 282 2.14 5.07 -0.49
C ASP A 282 2.91 6.29 0.03
N ARG A 283 3.75 6.90 -0.82
CA ARG A 283 4.52 8.11 -0.50
C ARG A 283 3.64 9.29 -0.09
N SER A 284 2.38 9.33 -0.55
CA SER A 284 1.35 10.33 -0.20
C SER A 284 1.75 11.78 -0.53
N GLY A 285 0.77 12.69 -0.63
CA GLY A 285 1.03 14.10 -0.94
C GLY A 285 1.06 14.99 0.32
N GLN A 286 2.02 15.89 0.43
CA GLN A 286 2.16 16.85 1.55
C GLN A 286 1.84 18.29 1.18
N ALA A 287 2.18 18.69 -0.04
CA ALA A 287 1.90 20.01 -0.57
C ALA A 287 1.58 19.97 -2.06
N PHE A 288 0.78 20.92 -2.51
CA PHE A 288 0.49 21.15 -3.92
C PHE A 288 0.81 22.60 -4.25
N THR A 289 1.66 22.81 -5.27
CA THR A 289 2.15 24.12 -5.67
C THR A 289 1.86 24.37 -7.15
N ILE A 290 1.27 25.53 -7.44
CA ILE A 290 1.00 26.01 -8.79
C ILE A 290 1.81 27.28 -9.01
N PRO A 291 2.65 27.34 -10.05
CA PRO A 291 3.36 28.57 -10.41
C PRO A 291 2.39 29.60 -11.01
N VAL A 292 2.68 30.88 -10.78
CA VAL A 292 1.97 32.01 -11.39
C VAL A 292 2.97 33.06 -11.89
N PRO A 293 2.65 33.84 -12.94
CA PRO A 293 3.51 34.94 -13.35
C PRO A 293 3.60 36.03 -12.29
N ALA A 294 4.75 36.71 -12.23
CA ALA A 294 4.93 37.84 -11.34
C ALA A 294 3.88 38.94 -11.62
N GLY A 295 3.20 39.41 -10.57
CA GLY A 295 2.15 40.43 -10.67
C GLY A 295 0.74 39.88 -10.89
N THR A 296 0.56 38.55 -10.94
CA THR A 296 -0.78 37.95 -10.90
C THR A 296 -1.48 38.25 -9.58
N VAL A 297 -2.72 38.71 -9.67
CA VAL A 297 -3.60 38.93 -8.51
C VAL A 297 -4.38 37.64 -8.26
N ILE A 298 -4.23 37.09 -7.06
CA ILE A 298 -4.89 35.86 -6.62
C ILE A 298 -5.95 36.18 -5.56
N GLY A 299 -7.12 35.57 -5.67
CA GLY A 299 -8.20 35.64 -4.67
C GLY A 299 -9.00 34.34 -4.59
N ASN A 300 -10.06 34.33 -3.77
CA ASN A 300 -10.99 33.20 -3.64
C ASN A 300 -10.30 31.83 -3.43
N ILE A 301 -9.24 31.82 -2.62
CA ILE A 301 -8.46 30.62 -2.36
C ILE A 301 -9.27 29.69 -1.46
N GLY A 302 -9.36 28.41 -1.82
CA GLY A 302 -9.93 27.41 -0.95
C GLY A 302 -9.40 26.01 -1.17
N PHE A 303 -9.83 25.15 -0.26
CA PHE A 303 -9.38 23.77 -0.10
C PHE A 303 -10.56 22.92 0.36
N SER A 304 -10.59 21.65 -0.04
CA SER A 304 -11.52 20.66 0.49
C SER A 304 -10.91 19.28 0.36
N ASP A 305 -11.10 18.47 1.40
CA ASP A 305 -10.68 17.09 1.49
C ASP A 305 -11.85 16.20 1.94
N VAL A 306 -11.57 14.90 2.02
CA VAL A 306 -12.51 13.89 2.52
C VAL A 306 -12.20 13.57 3.99
N ASP A 307 -13.25 13.50 4.82
CA ASP A 307 -13.10 13.12 6.23
C ASP A 307 -12.62 11.67 6.39
N TYR A 308 -11.62 11.46 7.24
CA TYR A 308 -11.31 10.15 7.81
C TYR A 308 -12.24 9.85 9.00
N HIS A 309 -12.58 8.58 9.22
CA HIS A 309 -13.59 8.22 10.20
C HIS A 309 -13.39 6.83 10.81
N SER A 310 -14.24 6.50 11.78
CA SER A 310 -14.23 5.21 12.50
C SER A 310 -12.90 4.92 13.21
N GLY A 311 -12.16 5.94 13.66
CA GLY A 311 -10.88 5.75 14.34
C GLY A 311 -9.68 5.53 13.43
N GLU A 312 -9.77 5.92 12.15
CA GLU A 312 -8.57 6.15 11.33
C GLU A 312 -7.63 7.15 12.05
N PRO A 313 -6.30 6.94 12.02
CA PRO A 313 -5.36 7.68 12.85
C PRO A 313 -5.07 9.10 12.32
N TYR A 314 -5.54 9.42 11.13
CA TYR A 314 -5.18 10.63 10.40
C TYR A 314 -5.92 11.86 10.92
N SER A 315 -5.17 12.95 11.05
CA SER A 315 -5.70 14.27 11.39
C SER A 315 -6.63 14.79 10.29
N GLY A 316 -7.79 15.32 10.65
CA GLY A 316 -8.67 16.06 9.75
C GLY A 316 -8.39 17.57 9.71
N THR A 317 -7.16 18.00 10.00
CA THR A 317 -6.79 19.42 9.91
C THR A 317 -6.58 19.82 8.46
N ASP A 318 -7.37 20.77 7.98
CA ASP A 318 -7.29 21.30 6.62
C ASP A 318 -5.90 21.83 6.24
N TRP A 319 -5.59 21.76 4.94
CA TRP A 319 -4.34 22.33 4.42
C TRP A 319 -4.37 23.84 4.49
N THR A 320 -3.27 24.42 4.95
CA THR A 320 -3.09 25.86 4.92
C THR A 320 -2.63 26.31 3.53
N SER A 321 -3.15 27.44 3.05
CA SER A 321 -2.74 28.04 1.79
C SER A 321 -1.82 29.23 2.00
N GLY A 322 -0.93 29.48 1.04
CA GLY A 322 -0.03 30.63 1.01
C GLY A 322 0.30 31.04 -0.41
N THR A 323 0.54 32.33 -0.62
CA THR A 323 0.93 32.90 -1.92
C THR A 323 2.30 33.57 -1.83
N THR A 324 3.07 33.44 -2.90
CA THR A 324 4.28 34.23 -3.15
C THR A 324 4.05 35.08 -4.40
N SER A 325 5.04 35.88 -4.81
CA SER A 325 4.96 36.61 -6.08
C SER A 325 4.91 35.70 -7.31
N THR A 326 5.25 34.41 -7.17
CA THR A 326 5.42 33.47 -8.30
C THR A 326 4.73 32.13 -8.11
N SER A 327 4.00 31.92 -7.00
CA SER A 327 3.28 30.67 -6.76
C SER A 327 2.13 30.81 -5.77
N ILE A 328 1.22 29.85 -5.83
CA ILE A 328 0.27 29.51 -4.77
C ILE A 328 0.54 28.08 -4.31
N THR A 329 0.51 27.85 -3.00
CA THR A 329 0.78 26.55 -2.38
C THR A 329 -0.25 26.24 -1.31
N TRP A 330 -0.71 25.00 -1.26
CA TRP A 330 -1.42 24.42 -0.11
C TRP A 330 -0.56 23.34 0.50
N GLN A 331 -0.56 23.23 1.82
CA GLN A 331 0.26 22.25 2.52
C GLN A 331 -0.28 21.85 3.89
N THR A 332 -0.02 20.61 4.28
CA THR A 332 -0.15 20.10 5.65
C THR A 332 1.21 20.07 6.37
N GLN A 333 1.23 19.61 7.62
CA GLN A 333 2.48 19.41 8.37
C GLN A 333 3.39 18.38 7.68
N THR A 334 4.70 18.47 7.92
CA THR A 334 5.63 17.45 7.40
C THR A 334 5.49 16.13 8.14
N HIS A 335 5.87 15.01 7.51
CA HIS A 335 5.87 13.69 8.15
C HIS A 335 6.75 13.65 9.41
N ALA A 336 7.87 14.39 9.44
CA ALA A 336 8.74 14.47 10.60
C ALA A 336 8.08 15.17 11.79
N THR A 337 7.18 16.12 11.52
CA THR A 337 6.39 16.83 12.55
C THR A 337 5.23 15.98 13.05
N ASN A 338 4.51 15.35 12.12
CA ASN A 338 3.32 14.56 12.43
C ASN A 338 3.10 13.51 11.34
N ALA A 339 3.42 12.24 11.63
CA ALA A 339 3.22 11.12 10.69
C ALA A 339 1.73 10.89 10.33
N ASN A 340 0.83 11.37 11.18
CA ASN A 340 -0.62 11.33 11.02
C ASN A 340 -1.20 12.66 10.52
N ALA A 341 -0.37 13.57 10.00
CA ALA A 341 -0.88 14.76 9.32
C ALA A 341 -1.82 14.37 8.19
N ASN A 342 -2.67 15.33 7.81
CA ASN A 342 -3.69 15.19 6.76
C ASN A 342 -3.06 15.10 5.36
N ALA A 343 -2.15 14.18 5.13
CA ALA A 343 -1.51 14.00 3.83
C ALA A 343 -2.48 13.35 2.85
N LEU A 344 -2.39 13.70 1.57
CA LEU A 344 -3.20 13.11 0.49
C LEU A 344 -2.84 11.61 0.33
N ARG A 345 -3.60 10.73 0.98
CA ARG A 345 -3.39 9.26 1.01
C ARG A 345 -4.05 8.56 -0.17
N TRP A 346 -3.65 7.32 -0.43
CA TRP A 346 -4.17 6.51 -1.53
C TRP A 346 -5.71 6.44 -1.53
N ASP A 347 -6.28 6.40 -2.73
CA ASP A 347 -7.73 6.35 -2.98
C ASP A 347 -8.53 7.49 -2.30
N THR A 348 -7.89 8.65 -2.12
CA THR A 348 -8.53 9.91 -1.71
C THR A 348 -8.33 11.03 -2.72
N ILE A 349 -9.27 11.98 -2.77
CA ILE A 349 -9.28 13.17 -3.65
C ILE A 349 -9.34 14.43 -2.80
N TYR A 350 -8.38 15.35 -3.00
CA TYR A 350 -8.43 16.70 -2.46
C TYR A 350 -8.64 17.73 -3.58
N ASN A 351 -9.36 18.80 -3.26
CA ASN A 351 -9.70 19.89 -4.16
C ASN A 351 -8.98 21.18 -3.76
N PHE A 352 -8.54 21.94 -4.76
CA PHE A 352 -7.84 23.21 -4.60
C PHE A 352 -8.39 24.21 -5.61
N TRP A 353 -8.74 25.41 -5.17
CA TRP A 353 -9.25 26.42 -6.10
C TRP A 353 -8.82 27.83 -5.73
N PHE A 354 -8.80 28.69 -6.74
CA PHE A 354 -8.53 30.12 -6.62
C PHE A 354 -8.98 30.85 -7.88
N ASP A 355 -9.12 32.17 -7.77
CA ASP A 355 -9.33 33.06 -8.91
C ASP A 355 -8.03 33.82 -9.21
N ALA A 356 -7.70 33.98 -10.49
CA ALA A 356 -6.57 34.77 -10.94
C ALA A 356 -6.90 35.66 -12.14
N ASN A 357 -6.29 36.85 -12.19
CA ASN A 357 -6.49 37.84 -13.26
C ASN A 357 -5.73 37.53 -14.57
N ILE A 358 -5.54 36.24 -14.87
CA ILE A 358 -4.80 35.79 -16.05
C ILE A 358 -5.40 34.49 -16.58
N ALA A 359 -5.42 34.37 -17.90
CA ALA A 359 -5.90 33.17 -18.59
C ALA A 359 -4.98 31.96 -18.37
N PRO A 360 -5.50 30.73 -18.45
CA PRO A 360 -4.70 29.53 -18.34
C PRO A 360 -3.73 29.40 -19.52
N GLY A 361 -2.57 28.79 -19.27
CA GLY A 361 -1.62 28.37 -20.29
C GLY A 361 -0.97 27.05 -19.90
N ALA A 362 -0.31 26.39 -20.86
CA ALA A 362 0.42 25.16 -20.60
C ALA A 362 1.62 25.44 -19.67
N GLY A 363 1.65 24.76 -18.53
CA GLY A 363 2.76 24.83 -17.59
C GLY A 363 2.85 23.54 -16.77
N SER A 364 3.38 23.64 -15.56
CA SER A 364 3.54 22.49 -14.68
C SER A 364 3.17 22.82 -13.24
N ALA A 365 2.59 21.86 -12.54
CA ALA A 365 2.33 21.95 -11.10
C ALA A 365 3.19 20.91 -10.36
N THR A 366 3.39 21.12 -9.06
CA THR A 366 4.28 20.27 -8.26
C THR A 366 3.54 19.72 -7.04
N ILE A 367 3.72 18.43 -6.78
CA ILE A 367 3.28 17.74 -5.56
C ILE A 367 4.52 17.40 -4.74
N ALA A 368 4.62 17.93 -3.52
CA ALA A 368 5.62 17.48 -2.55
C ALA A 368 5.17 16.15 -1.93
N LEU A 369 6.07 15.18 -1.80
CA LEU A 369 5.77 13.87 -1.23
C LEU A 369 5.89 13.90 0.29
N PHE A 370 4.94 13.23 0.96
CA PHE A 370 4.83 13.28 2.41
C PHE A 370 5.80 12.35 3.12
N LYS A 371 5.79 11.05 2.78
CA LYS A 371 6.74 10.10 3.34
C LYS A 371 8.15 10.38 2.80
N PRO A 372 9.21 10.24 3.63
CA PRO A 372 10.57 10.48 3.21
C PRO A 372 10.99 9.54 2.06
N GLY A 373 11.94 10.00 1.23
CA GLY A 373 12.48 9.25 0.11
C GLY A 373 12.86 10.15 -1.06
N SER A 374 13.44 9.56 -2.13
CA SER A 374 13.77 10.25 -3.38
C SER A 374 12.81 9.83 -4.49
N PRO A 375 12.28 10.75 -5.31
CA PRO A 375 12.39 12.20 -5.16
C PRO A 375 11.58 12.69 -3.95
N THR A 376 11.79 13.95 -3.55
CA THR A 376 11.01 14.64 -2.50
C THR A 376 9.75 15.30 -3.06
N SER A 377 9.67 15.48 -4.37
CA SER A 377 8.54 16.06 -5.08
C SER A 377 8.47 15.53 -6.50
N ILE A 378 7.28 15.60 -7.10
CA ILE A 378 7.03 15.28 -8.50
C ILE A 378 6.35 16.47 -9.17
N SER A 379 6.59 16.64 -10.47
CA SER A 379 5.94 17.65 -11.28
C SER A 379 5.29 17.01 -12.48
N GLY A 380 4.21 17.62 -12.98
CA GLY A 380 3.53 17.16 -14.18
C GLY A 380 2.88 18.32 -14.92
N ASN A 381 2.75 18.13 -16.23
CA ASN A 381 2.17 19.13 -17.13
C ASN A 381 0.68 19.25 -16.91
N ILE A 382 0.22 20.48 -16.72
CA ILE A 382 -1.19 20.81 -16.51
C ILE A 382 -1.39 22.29 -16.87
N GLN A 383 -2.63 22.75 -17.11
CA GLN A 383 -2.80 24.20 -17.26
C GLN A 383 -2.59 24.88 -15.92
N VAL A 384 -1.90 26.01 -15.97
CA VAL A 384 -1.62 26.89 -14.82
C VAL A 384 -1.80 28.35 -15.26
N PRO A 385 -1.94 29.32 -14.34
CA PRO A 385 -2.04 30.72 -14.69
C PRO A 385 -0.92 31.18 -15.62
N GLY A 386 -1.28 31.69 -16.80
CA GLY A 386 -0.34 32.21 -17.80
C GLY A 386 0.70 31.21 -18.34
N GLY A 387 0.57 29.90 -18.08
CA GLY A 387 1.61 28.91 -18.42
C GLY A 387 2.91 29.07 -17.63
N ALA A 388 2.85 29.65 -16.43
CA ALA A 388 4.02 29.84 -15.58
C ALA A 388 4.76 28.53 -15.28
N GLY A 389 6.08 28.64 -15.09
CA GLY A 389 6.96 27.48 -14.93
C GLY A 389 7.27 26.73 -16.23
N GLY A 390 6.50 26.97 -17.30
CA GLY A 390 6.60 26.25 -18.56
C GLY A 390 6.21 24.77 -18.42
N PRO A 391 5.94 24.09 -19.53
CA PRO A 391 5.80 22.64 -19.52
C PRO A 391 7.14 21.99 -19.15
N VAL A 392 7.11 20.98 -18.28
CA VAL A 392 8.25 20.12 -17.99
C VAL A 392 8.29 18.95 -18.98
N ALA A 393 9.50 18.47 -19.27
CA ALA A 393 9.67 17.26 -20.06
C ALA A 393 9.10 16.04 -19.30
N PRO A 394 8.69 14.97 -20.01
CA PRO A 394 8.25 13.73 -19.39
C PRO A 394 9.32 13.13 -18.45
N ALA A 395 8.90 12.39 -17.42
CA ALA A 395 9.84 11.81 -16.45
C ALA A 395 10.88 10.88 -17.10
N ASN A 396 10.52 10.23 -18.20
CA ASN A 396 11.36 9.36 -19.00
C ASN A 396 11.94 10.04 -20.25
N ASP A 397 12.05 11.37 -20.24
CA ASP A 397 12.72 12.17 -21.28
C ASP A 397 14.19 11.79 -21.43
N ALA A 398 14.92 11.77 -20.32
CA ALA A 398 16.32 11.38 -20.36
C ALA A 398 16.48 9.87 -20.44
N CYS A 399 17.43 9.39 -21.26
CA CYS A 399 17.73 7.96 -21.35
C CYS A 399 17.94 7.33 -19.97
N ALA A 400 18.70 7.97 -19.09
CA ALA A 400 18.99 7.49 -17.74
C ALA A 400 17.75 7.22 -16.89
N ASN A 401 16.65 7.91 -17.17
CA ASN A 401 15.37 7.83 -16.45
C ASN A 401 14.31 7.00 -17.21
N ALA A 402 14.76 6.13 -18.13
CA ALA A 402 13.87 5.26 -18.91
C ALA A 402 12.83 4.55 -18.03
N ALA A 403 11.56 4.65 -18.41
CA ALA A 403 10.46 4.03 -17.68
C ALA A 403 10.51 2.50 -17.84
N SER A 404 10.48 1.76 -16.72
CA SER A 404 10.47 0.30 -16.78
C SER A 404 9.09 -0.24 -17.16
N LEU A 405 9.06 -1.08 -18.18
CA LEU A 405 7.88 -1.84 -18.61
C LEU A 405 7.90 -3.29 -18.12
N GLY A 406 8.86 -3.64 -17.25
CA GLY A 406 9.04 -5.01 -16.78
C GLY A 406 9.31 -5.97 -17.94
N ASN A 407 8.57 -7.08 -17.97
CA ASN A 407 8.64 -8.12 -19.01
C ASN A 407 7.35 -8.24 -19.84
N ALA A 408 6.48 -7.25 -19.74
CA ALA A 408 5.14 -7.25 -20.31
C ALA A 408 5.15 -7.13 -21.83
N TYR A 409 4.41 -8.00 -22.52
CA TYR A 409 3.91 -7.71 -23.87
C TYR A 409 2.58 -7.00 -23.72
N GLY A 410 2.28 -6.01 -24.57
CA GLY A 410 1.11 -5.18 -24.32
C GLY A 410 1.12 -3.83 -24.99
N SER A 411 0.09 -3.06 -24.67
CA SER A 411 -0.10 -1.68 -25.13
C SER A 411 0.23 -0.73 -23.98
N PHE A 412 1.23 0.11 -24.18
CA PHE A 412 1.72 1.08 -23.21
C PHE A 412 1.44 2.50 -23.69
N PRO A 413 0.60 3.30 -23.01
CA PRO A 413 0.37 4.68 -23.40
C PRO A 413 1.64 5.51 -23.23
N PHE A 414 1.89 6.41 -24.16
CA PHE A 414 3.00 7.36 -24.10
C PHE A 414 2.58 8.74 -24.60
N ASP A 415 3.33 9.75 -24.14
CA ASP A 415 3.23 11.14 -24.58
C ASP A 415 4.63 11.75 -24.51
N ASN A 416 5.12 12.27 -25.63
CA ASN A 416 6.45 12.88 -25.73
C ASN A 416 6.40 14.42 -25.76
N ALA A 417 5.27 15.02 -25.39
CA ALA A 417 5.15 16.46 -25.30
C ALA A 417 6.21 17.05 -24.37
N ASN A 418 6.97 18.01 -24.89
CA ASN A 418 8.06 18.72 -24.20
C ASN A 418 9.29 17.87 -23.89
N ALA A 419 9.37 16.64 -24.41
CA ALA A 419 10.60 15.88 -24.40
C ALA A 419 11.70 16.63 -25.16
N THR A 420 12.92 16.55 -24.65
CA THR A 420 14.14 16.99 -25.31
C THR A 420 14.62 15.93 -26.31
N THR A 421 15.69 16.22 -27.04
CA THR A 421 16.32 15.22 -27.91
C THR A 421 17.68 14.86 -27.32
N ASP A 422 17.76 13.76 -26.58
CA ASP A 422 18.97 13.39 -25.84
C ASP A 422 19.69 12.14 -26.38
N GLY A 423 18.99 11.29 -27.13
CA GLY A 423 19.60 10.13 -27.77
C GLY A 423 20.43 10.43 -29.02
N PRO A 424 21.37 9.52 -29.35
CA PRO A 424 22.25 9.70 -30.49
C PRO A 424 21.52 9.51 -31.83
N SER A 425 22.11 10.00 -32.92
CA SER A 425 21.59 9.74 -34.26
C SER A 425 21.82 8.29 -34.68
N GLU A 426 20.87 7.71 -35.41
CA GLU A 426 20.83 6.32 -35.82
C GLU A 426 20.60 6.19 -37.34
N THR A 427 21.61 5.70 -38.07
CA THR A 427 21.54 5.49 -39.52
C THR A 427 20.49 4.46 -39.92
N LEU A 428 20.19 3.50 -39.02
CA LEU A 428 19.14 2.50 -39.23
C LEU A 428 17.76 3.12 -39.36
N CYS A 429 17.54 4.34 -38.83
CA CYS A 429 16.23 4.99 -38.82
C CYS A 429 15.81 5.62 -40.16
N SER A 430 16.64 5.52 -41.23
CA SER A 430 16.41 5.99 -42.62
C SER A 430 15.89 7.44 -42.80
N ASN A 431 16.26 8.12 -43.89
CA ASN A 431 15.81 9.48 -44.32
C ASN A 431 16.15 10.66 -43.38
N ASN A 432 16.01 10.49 -42.07
CA ASN A 432 16.38 11.42 -41.00
C ASN A 432 16.89 10.58 -39.82
N GLN A 433 18.18 10.73 -39.51
CA GLN A 433 18.88 9.85 -38.57
C GLN A 433 18.53 10.18 -37.11
N GLN A 434 17.91 11.31 -36.81
CA GLN A 434 17.58 11.67 -35.44
C GLN A 434 16.13 11.30 -35.11
N CYS A 435 15.94 10.76 -33.90
CA CYS A 435 14.64 10.55 -33.27
C CYS A 435 14.43 11.70 -32.29
N TYR A 436 13.69 12.72 -32.69
CA TYR A 436 13.53 13.96 -31.90
C TYR A 436 12.47 13.80 -30.81
N ASN A 437 12.59 14.61 -29.76
CA ASN A 437 11.64 14.66 -28.64
C ASN A 437 11.42 13.25 -28.08
N ASP A 438 12.52 12.61 -27.71
CA ASP A 438 12.56 11.20 -27.39
C ASP A 438 12.25 10.92 -25.93
N ILE A 439 11.57 9.82 -25.71
CA ILE A 439 11.29 9.26 -24.39
C ILE A 439 11.73 7.80 -24.39
N TRP A 440 12.14 7.35 -23.21
CA TRP A 440 12.84 6.08 -23.06
C TRP A 440 12.09 5.10 -22.19
N TYR A 441 12.24 3.83 -22.54
CA TYR A 441 11.68 2.70 -21.80
C TYR A 441 12.72 1.59 -21.66
N THR A 442 12.65 0.82 -20.58
CA THR A 442 13.36 -0.46 -20.45
C THR A 442 12.35 -1.59 -20.47
N TRP A 443 12.65 -2.65 -21.22
CA TRP A 443 11.80 -3.83 -21.36
C TRP A 443 12.65 -5.10 -21.34
N THR A 444 12.30 -6.09 -20.53
CA THR A 444 13.04 -7.35 -20.37
C THR A 444 12.31 -8.47 -21.09
N ALA A 445 12.98 -9.12 -22.03
CA ALA A 445 12.34 -10.20 -22.78
C ALA A 445 12.06 -11.40 -21.87
N CYS A 446 10.80 -11.83 -21.79
CA CYS A 446 10.42 -13.04 -21.03
C CYS A 446 10.73 -14.34 -21.79
N SER A 447 10.97 -14.27 -23.10
CA SER A 447 11.26 -15.40 -23.96
C SER A 447 12.15 -14.97 -25.13
N SER A 448 12.97 -15.88 -25.64
CA SER A 448 13.77 -15.61 -26.84
C SER A 448 12.90 -15.70 -28.09
N GLY A 449 13.08 -14.77 -29.03
CA GLY A 449 12.41 -14.80 -30.33
C GLY A 449 12.19 -13.42 -30.93
N SER A 450 11.37 -13.35 -31.99
CA SER A 450 11.11 -12.10 -32.70
C SER A 450 10.11 -11.23 -31.93
N VAL A 451 10.55 -10.04 -31.53
CA VAL A 451 9.73 -9.03 -30.85
C VAL A 451 9.49 -7.87 -31.80
N THR A 452 8.27 -7.34 -31.82
CA THR A 452 7.87 -6.17 -32.59
C THR A 452 7.42 -5.07 -31.65
N VAL A 453 8.00 -3.88 -31.80
CA VAL A 453 7.58 -2.65 -31.12
C VAL A 453 6.91 -1.76 -32.15
N SER A 454 5.66 -1.40 -31.90
CA SER A 454 4.81 -0.64 -32.80
C SER A 454 4.23 0.59 -32.13
N THR A 455 4.06 1.67 -32.87
CA THR A 455 3.38 2.91 -32.44
C THR A 455 2.20 3.23 -33.35
N CYS A 456 1.71 2.24 -34.11
CA CYS A 456 0.57 2.42 -35.00
C CYS A 456 -0.64 3.00 -34.25
N GLY A 457 -1.26 4.04 -34.81
CA GLY A 457 -2.38 4.76 -34.20
C GLY A 457 -1.99 5.94 -33.31
N ALA A 458 -0.70 6.21 -33.09
CA ALA A 458 -0.25 7.48 -32.54
C ALA A 458 -0.71 8.65 -33.42
N ASN A 459 -0.96 9.81 -32.80
CA ASN A 459 -1.52 10.98 -33.49
C ASN A 459 -0.47 11.88 -34.16
N PHE A 460 0.78 11.43 -34.25
CA PHE A 460 1.90 12.16 -34.83
C PHE A 460 2.86 11.22 -35.57
N ASP A 461 3.83 11.81 -36.27
CA ASP A 461 4.88 11.12 -37.02
C ASP A 461 5.97 10.60 -36.06
N THR A 462 6.06 9.29 -35.89
CA THR A 462 6.84 8.64 -34.82
C THR A 462 8.12 8.01 -35.35
N LYS A 463 9.16 7.95 -34.52
CA LYS A 463 10.35 7.11 -34.72
C LYS A 463 10.53 6.16 -33.53
N VAL A 464 10.93 4.91 -33.79
CA VAL A 464 11.24 3.92 -32.75
C VAL A 464 12.61 3.30 -32.98
N ALA A 465 13.48 3.34 -31.96
CA ALA A 465 14.79 2.68 -31.97
C ALA A 465 14.96 1.74 -30.77
N ILE A 466 15.59 0.59 -31.00
CA ILE A 466 15.82 -0.47 -30.00
C ILE A 466 17.31 -0.60 -29.72
N TYR A 467 17.69 -0.70 -28.44
CA TYR A 467 19.08 -0.81 -27.99
C TYR A 467 19.24 -1.95 -26.98
N SER A 468 20.49 -2.30 -26.70
CA SER A 468 20.85 -3.06 -25.49
C SER A 468 20.51 -2.28 -24.20
N ALA A 469 20.61 -2.93 -23.02
CA ALA A 469 20.23 -2.31 -21.74
C ALA A 469 20.89 -0.95 -21.42
N ALA A 470 22.16 -0.76 -21.80
CA ALA A 470 22.89 0.46 -21.51
C ALA A 470 22.37 1.67 -22.31
N CYS A 471 22.46 2.87 -21.74
CA CYS A 471 22.17 4.09 -22.50
C CYS A 471 23.15 4.21 -23.67
N PRO A 472 22.65 4.43 -24.90
CA PRO A 472 23.53 4.58 -26.05
C PRO A 472 24.28 5.91 -25.95
N SER A 473 25.61 5.86 -25.97
CA SER A 473 26.48 7.03 -25.88
C SER A 473 27.13 7.41 -27.22
N ALA A 474 26.89 6.63 -28.27
CA ALA A 474 27.45 6.84 -29.61
C ALA A 474 26.38 6.61 -30.68
N ALA A 475 26.54 7.29 -31.81
CA ALA A 475 25.68 7.10 -32.99
C ALA A 475 25.76 5.66 -33.52
N ASN A 476 24.67 5.22 -34.15
CA ASN A 476 24.57 3.94 -34.86
C ASN A 476 24.74 2.72 -33.95
N THR A 477 24.17 2.79 -32.75
CA THR A 477 24.18 1.68 -31.77
C THR A 477 22.84 0.98 -31.63
N ALA A 478 21.79 1.48 -32.30
CA ALA A 478 20.51 0.80 -32.34
C ALA A 478 20.66 -0.59 -32.98
N ILE A 479 20.01 -1.58 -32.38
CA ILE A 479 19.90 -2.95 -32.89
C ILE A 479 18.81 -3.02 -33.98
N ALA A 480 17.78 -2.18 -33.86
CA ALA A 480 16.75 -2.02 -34.86
C ALA A 480 16.17 -0.60 -34.78
N CYS A 481 15.72 -0.05 -35.90
CA CYS A 481 15.00 1.23 -35.91
C CYS A 481 13.98 1.30 -37.05
N ASN A 482 12.92 2.08 -36.85
CA ASN A 482 11.97 2.45 -37.89
C ASN A 482 11.43 3.88 -37.67
N ASP A 483 10.85 4.43 -38.73
CA ASP A 483 10.27 5.78 -38.85
C ASP A 483 8.84 5.65 -39.38
N ASP A 484 8.73 5.31 -40.67
CA ASP A 484 7.47 4.97 -41.30
C ASP A 484 7.39 3.46 -41.50
N SER A 485 6.30 2.85 -41.08
CA SER A 485 6.01 1.45 -41.33
C SER A 485 4.73 1.25 -42.12
N SER A 486 4.85 0.56 -43.26
CA SER A 486 3.68 0.07 -43.99
C SER A 486 2.85 -0.94 -43.19
N ALA A 487 3.40 -1.50 -42.09
CA ALA A 487 2.64 -2.35 -41.16
C ALA A 487 1.51 -1.57 -40.44
N CYS A 488 1.63 -0.24 -40.35
CA CYS A 488 0.59 0.64 -39.81
C CYS A 488 -0.45 1.07 -40.86
N GLY A 489 -0.34 0.59 -42.10
CA GLY A 489 -1.19 0.95 -43.22
C GLY A 489 -0.45 1.76 -44.30
N SER A 490 -0.99 1.77 -45.51
CA SER A 490 -0.39 2.50 -46.63
C SER A 490 -0.39 4.01 -46.38
N GLY A 491 0.80 4.63 -46.43
CA GLY A 491 0.97 6.07 -46.16
C GLY A 491 0.92 6.45 -44.67
N SER A 492 1.03 5.49 -43.76
CA SER A 492 1.15 5.78 -42.33
C SER A 492 2.52 6.40 -42.00
N LEU A 493 2.49 7.34 -41.06
CA LEU A 493 3.67 8.00 -40.47
C LEU A 493 4.04 7.39 -39.11
N GLN A 494 3.52 6.21 -38.80
CA GLN A 494 3.79 5.53 -37.54
C GLN A 494 4.84 4.44 -37.71
N SER A 495 5.62 4.25 -36.66
CA SER A 495 6.75 3.33 -36.62
C SER A 495 6.33 1.95 -36.18
N SER A 496 6.92 0.94 -36.81
CA SER A 496 6.91 -0.44 -36.35
C SER A 496 8.20 -1.14 -36.73
N VAL A 497 8.87 -1.73 -35.74
CA VAL A 497 10.19 -2.36 -35.88
C VAL A 497 10.22 -3.71 -35.20
N SER A 498 10.85 -4.71 -35.85
CA SER A 498 11.07 -6.03 -35.27
C SER A 498 12.56 -6.31 -35.03
N PHE A 499 12.87 -7.01 -33.94
CA PHE A 499 14.23 -7.44 -33.60
C PHE A 499 14.20 -8.81 -32.90
N SER A 500 15.35 -9.50 -32.87
CA SER A 500 15.48 -10.77 -32.15
C SER A 500 15.88 -10.51 -30.69
N ALA A 501 14.99 -10.85 -29.76
CA ALA A 501 15.20 -10.74 -28.34
C ALA A 501 15.71 -12.07 -27.73
N THR A 502 16.48 -11.98 -26.65
CA THR A 502 16.96 -13.13 -25.86
C THR A 502 16.32 -13.11 -24.48
N SER A 503 15.75 -14.23 -24.05
CA SER A 503 15.10 -14.38 -22.74
C SER A 503 15.99 -13.87 -21.59
N GLY A 504 15.40 -13.15 -20.65
CA GLY A 504 16.07 -12.53 -19.51
C GLY A 504 16.88 -11.27 -19.83
N THR A 505 17.04 -10.92 -21.12
CA THR A 505 17.79 -9.71 -21.51
C THR A 505 16.90 -8.48 -21.47
N THR A 506 17.39 -7.43 -20.80
CA THR A 506 16.78 -6.09 -20.86
C THR A 506 17.23 -5.33 -22.10
N TYR A 507 16.26 -4.74 -22.78
CA TYR A 507 16.40 -3.87 -23.93
C TYR A 507 15.94 -2.46 -23.58
N ARG A 508 16.50 -1.47 -24.26
CA ARG A 508 16.03 -0.08 -24.18
C ARG A 508 15.25 0.25 -25.44
N ILE A 509 14.08 0.85 -25.25
CA ILE A 509 13.21 1.28 -26.34
C ILE A 509 13.15 2.81 -26.29
N ARG A 510 13.51 3.44 -27.40
CA ARG A 510 13.44 4.88 -27.60
C ARG A 510 12.26 5.16 -28.53
N VAL A 511 11.33 5.98 -28.08
CA VAL A 511 10.19 6.45 -28.88
C VAL A 511 10.29 7.96 -28.99
N GLY A 512 10.24 8.47 -30.20
CA GLY A 512 10.26 9.90 -30.45
C GLY A 512 9.58 10.21 -31.78
N SER A 513 10.06 11.24 -32.45
CA SER A 513 9.39 11.84 -33.62
C SER A 513 10.35 12.09 -34.77
N TYR A 514 9.79 12.18 -35.97
CA TYR A 514 10.53 12.60 -37.16
C TYR A 514 10.95 14.08 -37.11
N TYR A 515 10.11 14.95 -36.54
CA TYR A 515 10.30 16.40 -36.55
C TYR A 515 10.77 16.95 -35.19
N ASN A 516 11.60 17.99 -35.22
CA ASN A 516 12.04 18.66 -33.99
C ASN A 516 11.01 19.70 -33.54
N ASN A 517 10.45 19.55 -32.33
CA ASN A 517 9.43 20.46 -31.82
C ASN A 517 9.97 21.88 -31.59
N GLN A 518 11.26 22.03 -31.27
CA GLN A 518 11.92 23.30 -30.96
C GLN A 518 12.08 24.17 -32.20
N THR A 519 12.18 23.56 -33.38
CA THR A 519 12.42 24.27 -34.65
C THR A 519 11.22 24.27 -35.59
N GLN A 520 10.35 23.27 -35.52
CA GLN A 520 9.27 23.06 -36.51
C GLN A 520 7.86 23.08 -35.92
N GLY A 521 7.70 23.07 -34.58
CA GLY A 521 6.39 23.15 -33.92
C GLY A 521 5.44 21.98 -34.21
N GLN A 522 5.94 20.92 -34.84
CA GLN A 522 5.28 19.65 -35.15
C GLN A 522 6.31 18.59 -34.80
N GLY A 523 5.98 17.57 -34.00
CA GLY A 523 6.99 16.63 -33.47
C GLY A 523 6.68 16.03 -32.10
N PHE A 524 5.50 16.30 -31.56
CA PHE A 524 5.07 15.68 -30.31
C PHE A 524 3.60 15.28 -30.40
N GLY A 525 3.23 14.33 -29.56
CA GLY A 525 1.88 13.84 -29.45
C GLY A 525 1.81 12.66 -28.51
N SER A 526 0.68 11.97 -28.58
CA SER A 526 0.39 10.83 -27.72
C SER A 526 -0.04 9.63 -28.56
N GLY A 527 0.15 8.45 -27.98
CA GLY A 527 -0.17 7.20 -28.64
C GLY A 527 0.00 6.02 -27.70
N ASN A 528 -0.15 4.83 -28.27
CA ASN A 528 0.14 3.59 -27.60
C ASN A 528 1.34 2.92 -28.28
N MET A 529 2.35 2.57 -27.49
CA MET A 529 3.41 1.69 -27.89
C MET A 529 2.97 0.26 -27.64
N VAL A 530 2.85 -0.54 -28.68
CA VAL A 530 2.45 -1.96 -28.60
C VAL A 530 3.68 -2.83 -28.79
N ILE A 531 4.04 -3.60 -27.77
CA ILE A 531 5.08 -4.62 -27.83
C ILE A 531 4.42 -5.98 -28.00
N THR A 532 4.69 -6.63 -29.12
CA THR A 532 4.22 -8.00 -29.43
C THR A 532 5.42 -8.92 -29.63
N GLY A 533 5.30 -10.19 -29.28
CA GLY A 533 6.38 -11.15 -29.40
C GLY A 533 5.89 -12.56 -29.13
N PRO A 534 6.78 -13.57 -29.14
CA PRO A 534 6.42 -14.90 -28.67
C PRO A 534 5.78 -14.80 -27.30
N SER A 535 4.61 -15.41 -27.11
CA SER A 535 3.95 -15.46 -25.81
C SER A 535 4.99 -15.87 -24.77
N CYS A 536 5.07 -15.13 -23.67
CA CYS A 536 5.67 -15.71 -22.48
C CYS A 536 4.92 -17.03 -22.30
N GLY A 537 5.59 -18.18 -22.42
CA GLY A 537 5.01 -19.40 -21.90
C GLY A 537 4.61 -19.15 -20.43
N PRO A 538 3.76 -19.98 -19.81
CA PRO A 538 3.52 -19.82 -18.38
C PRO A 538 4.90 -19.73 -17.71
N ALA A 539 5.12 -18.68 -16.91
CA ALA A 539 6.39 -18.53 -16.24
C ALA A 539 6.62 -19.76 -15.37
N ALA A 540 7.88 -20.17 -15.20
CA ALA A 540 8.20 -21.05 -14.08
C ALA A 540 7.60 -20.41 -12.80
N PRO A 541 7.10 -21.20 -11.85
CA PRO A 541 6.58 -20.71 -10.59
C PRO A 541 7.55 -19.68 -9.98
N ALA A 542 7.04 -18.60 -9.37
CA ALA A 542 7.90 -17.53 -8.83
C ALA A 542 8.97 -18.05 -7.85
N ASN A 543 8.70 -19.19 -7.22
CA ASN A 543 9.56 -19.90 -6.29
C ASN A 543 10.33 -21.08 -6.92
N ASP A 544 10.56 -21.05 -8.22
CA ASP A 544 11.42 -22.01 -8.96
C ASP A 544 12.84 -22.05 -8.39
N ALA A 545 13.46 -20.88 -8.17
CA ALA A 545 14.77 -20.78 -7.53
C ALA A 545 14.64 -20.76 -6.01
N CYS A 546 15.55 -21.44 -5.30
CA CYS A 546 15.61 -21.43 -3.84
C CYS A 546 15.75 -20.03 -3.25
N ALA A 547 16.49 -19.15 -3.94
CA ALA A 547 16.64 -17.75 -3.54
C ALA A 547 15.29 -17.02 -3.45
N ASN A 548 14.30 -17.45 -4.24
CA ASN A 548 12.96 -16.89 -4.34
C ASN A 548 11.91 -17.75 -3.61
N ALA A 549 12.34 -18.63 -2.69
CA ALA A 549 11.43 -19.52 -1.97
C ALA A 549 10.25 -18.76 -1.34
N THR A 550 9.01 -19.19 -1.64
CA THR A 550 7.79 -18.57 -1.10
C THR A 550 7.80 -18.64 0.41
N VAL A 551 7.71 -17.49 1.08
CA VAL A 551 7.71 -17.42 2.54
C VAL A 551 6.34 -17.82 3.07
N ILE A 552 6.30 -18.85 3.91
CA ILE A 552 5.10 -19.36 4.57
C ILE A 552 5.39 -19.60 6.06
N SER A 553 4.34 -19.67 6.89
CA SER A 553 4.49 -19.85 8.34
C SER A 553 3.35 -20.67 8.93
N GLY A 554 3.62 -21.37 10.01
CA GLY A 554 2.62 -22.14 10.75
C GLY A 554 2.10 -23.36 9.99
N TYR A 555 0.97 -23.89 10.40
CA TYR A 555 0.34 -25.05 9.76
C TYR A 555 -0.74 -24.60 8.78
N GLY A 556 -0.97 -25.39 7.74
CA GLY A 556 -1.91 -25.05 6.70
C GLY A 556 -1.66 -25.82 5.40
N SER A 557 -2.51 -25.53 4.42
CA SER A 557 -2.41 -26.05 3.06
C SER A 557 -1.91 -24.95 2.14
N PHE A 558 -0.79 -25.17 1.47
CA PHE A 558 -0.15 -24.21 0.59
C PHE A 558 -0.13 -24.74 -0.84
N PRO A 559 -0.86 -24.13 -1.79
CA PRO A 559 -0.88 -24.63 -3.16
C PRO A 559 0.50 -24.46 -3.81
N PHE A 560 0.86 -25.42 -4.66
CA PHE A 560 2.05 -25.33 -5.49
C PHE A 560 1.81 -25.92 -6.88
N THR A 561 2.65 -25.51 -7.82
CA THR A 561 2.81 -26.16 -9.13
C THR A 561 4.30 -26.23 -9.42
N THR A 562 4.74 -27.32 -10.02
CA THR A 562 6.11 -27.53 -10.55
C THR A 562 6.11 -27.47 -12.07
N SER A 563 4.97 -27.14 -12.69
CA SER A 563 4.86 -27.02 -14.13
C SER A 563 5.82 -25.93 -14.62
N LEU A 564 6.74 -26.30 -15.52
CA LEU A 564 7.76 -25.43 -16.09
C LEU A 564 8.85 -24.97 -15.11
N ALA A 565 8.89 -25.53 -13.90
CA ALA A 565 10.01 -25.34 -12.99
C ALA A 565 11.31 -25.93 -13.57
N THR A 566 12.42 -25.24 -13.37
CA THR A 566 13.76 -25.76 -13.57
C THR A 566 14.18 -26.61 -12.37
N THR A 567 15.38 -27.21 -12.40
CA THR A 567 15.91 -27.95 -11.23
C THR A 567 17.03 -27.12 -10.63
N ASP A 568 16.74 -26.42 -9.54
CA ASP A 568 17.68 -25.53 -8.85
C ASP A 568 18.49 -26.29 -7.78
N GLY A 569 17.85 -27.21 -7.05
CA GLY A 569 18.51 -27.84 -5.89
C GLY A 569 19.52 -28.95 -6.18
N PRO A 570 20.44 -29.20 -5.24
CA PRO A 570 21.46 -30.24 -5.38
C PRO A 570 20.85 -31.64 -5.30
N THR A 571 21.58 -32.64 -5.76
CA THR A 571 21.22 -34.04 -5.50
C THR A 571 21.42 -34.38 -4.02
N GLU A 572 20.62 -35.29 -3.48
CA GLU A 572 20.63 -35.61 -2.06
C GLU A 572 20.66 -37.13 -1.85
N SER A 573 21.61 -37.61 -1.05
CA SER A 573 21.77 -39.05 -0.78
C SER A 573 20.56 -39.63 -0.05
N VAL A 574 19.95 -38.83 0.83
CA VAL A 574 18.70 -39.18 1.53
C VAL A 574 17.48 -39.21 0.60
N CYS A 575 17.60 -38.64 -0.60
CA CYS A 575 16.59 -38.71 -1.66
C CYS A 575 16.82 -39.86 -2.65
N ASN A 576 17.75 -40.78 -2.41
CA ASN A 576 18.06 -41.85 -3.36
C ASN A 576 16.99 -42.96 -3.32
N PHE A 577 15.97 -42.81 -4.15
CA PHE A 577 14.91 -43.79 -4.33
C PHE A 577 15.01 -44.38 -5.74
N PHE A 578 15.04 -45.71 -5.84
CA PHE A 578 15.20 -46.43 -7.11
C PHE A 578 16.42 -46.01 -7.95
N GLY A 579 17.49 -45.52 -7.31
CA GLY A 579 18.70 -45.03 -7.97
C GLY A 579 18.66 -43.55 -8.41
N TYR A 580 17.58 -42.83 -8.10
CA TYR A 580 17.41 -41.41 -8.42
C TYR A 580 17.48 -40.56 -7.16
N SER A 581 18.55 -39.77 -7.03
CA SER A 581 18.81 -38.89 -5.88
C SER A 581 18.38 -37.43 -6.09
N GLN A 582 17.81 -37.08 -7.24
CA GLN A 582 17.42 -35.71 -7.56
C GLN A 582 15.92 -35.49 -7.33
N VAL A 583 15.56 -34.31 -6.81
CA VAL A 583 14.19 -33.79 -6.81
C VAL A 583 14.07 -32.86 -8.02
N GLY A 584 13.57 -33.38 -9.14
CA GLY A 584 13.61 -32.65 -10.43
C GLY A 584 12.44 -31.68 -10.60
N ALA A 585 12.63 -30.62 -11.40
CA ALA A 585 11.65 -29.58 -11.66
C ALA A 585 11.04 -29.03 -10.35
N ASP A 586 11.85 -28.33 -9.57
CA ASP A 586 11.59 -28.05 -8.18
C ASP A 586 11.09 -26.64 -7.89
N VAL A 587 10.33 -26.51 -6.81
CA VAL A 587 9.92 -25.24 -6.23
C VAL A 587 10.19 -25.22 -4.74
N TRP A 588 10.35 -24.01 -4.20
CA TRP A 588 10.85 -23.81 -2.86
C TRP A 588 9.87 -23.02 -1.98
N PHE A 589 9.77 -23.45 -0.74
CA PHE A 589 9.07 -22.72 0.31
C PHE A 589 10.02 -22.47 1.47
N ARG A 590 10.00 -21.26 2.02
CA ARG A 590 10.69 -20.91 3.26
C ARG A 590 9.65 -20.91 4.39
N TRP A 591 9.66 -21.98 5.16
CA TRP A 591 8.67 -22.24 6.18
C TRP A 591 9.18 -21.93 7.59
N THR A 592 8.42 -21.12 8.34
CA THR A 592 8.71 -20.85 9.78
C THR A 592 7.82 -21.71 10.66
N ALA A 593 8.43 -22.56 11.50
CA ALA A 593 7.72 -23.45 12.40
C ALA A 593 7.07 -22.67 13.57
N CYS A 594 5.77 -22.86 13.81
CA CYS A 594 5.07 -22.20 14.91
C CYS A 594 5.19 -22.92 16.27
N ALA A 595 5.66 -24.17 16.28
CA ALA A 595 5.84 -24.99 17.48
C ALA A 595 7.01 -25.96 17.28
N ALA A 596 7.62 -26.36 18.39
CA ALA A 596 8.63 -27.41 18.39
C ALA A 596 7.95 -28.79 18.42
N GLY A 597 8.52 -29.75 17.69
CA GLY A 597 8.07 -31.15 17.68
C GLY A 597 8.02 -31.76 16.29
N THR A 598 7.41 -32.95 16.20
CA THR A 598 7.31 -33.69 14.93
C THR A 598 6.29 -33.05 14.00
N VAL A 599 6.78 -32.63 12.83
CA VAL A 599 5.99 -32.00 11.77
C VAL A 599 5.86 -32.95 10.60
N THR A 600 4.69 -32.97 9.97
CA THR A 600 4.44 -33.70 8.73
C THR A 600 4.35 -32.71 7.57
N LEU A 601 5.10 -32.99 6.50
CA LEU A 601 4.94 -32.36 5.20
C LEU A 601 4.28 -33.37 4.26
N ASP A 602 3.12 -33.02 3.74
CA ASP A 602 2.26 -33.91 2.96
C ASP A 602 1.91 -33.26 1.62
N ILE A 603 2.22 -33.96 0.53
CA ILE A 603 1.82 -33.59 -0.84
C ILE A 603 1.07 -34.74 -1.52
N CYS A 604 0.36 -35.56 -0.74
CA CYS A 604 -0.34 -36.76 -1.21
C CYS A 604 -1.44 -36.48 -2.23
N ASP A 605 -1.92 -35.23 -2.32
CA ASP A 605 -2.92 -34.78 -3.26
C ASP A 605 -2.35 -34.32 -4.62
N ALA A 606 -1.02 -34.33 -4.78
CA ALA A 606 -0.37 -33.96 -6.03
C ALA A 606 -0.82 -34.86 -7.18
N ASN A 607 -0.92 -34.32 -8.39
CA ASN A 607 -1.41 -35.05 -9.56
C ASN A 607 -0.31 -35.76 -10.38
N TYR A 608 0.91 -35.85 -9.85
CA TYR A 608 2.10 -36.40 -10.52
C TYR A 608 2.94 -37.23 -9.55
N ASP A 609 3.94 -37.93 -10.07
CA ASP A 609 4.92 -38.69 -9.29
C ASP A 609 5.92 -37.72 -8.64
N SER A 610 5.78 -37.52 -7.33
CA SER A 610 6.37 -36.40 -6.61
C SER A 610 7.58 -36.80 -5.77
N LYS A 611 8.43 -35.82 -5.47
CA LYS A 611 9.46 -35.88 -4.43
C LYS A 611 9.36 -34.65 -3.54
N ILE A 612 9.64 -34.82 -2.24
CA ILE A 612 9.72 -33.72 -1.28
C ILE A 612 10.97 -33.86 -0.41
N ALA A 613 11.66 -32.75 -0.15
CA ALA A 613 12.81 -32.68 0.73
C ALA A 613 12.74 -31.44 1.64
N VAL A 614 13.30 -31.53 2.85
CA VAL A 614 13.38 -30.43 3.80
C VAL A 614 14.82 -30.18 4.24
N TYR A 615 15.18 -28.91 4.37
CA TYR A 615 16.55 -28.43 4.65
C TYR A 615 16.52 -27.43 5.81
N PRO A 616 17.69 -27.11 6.41
CA PRO A 616 17.83 -25.92 7.24
C PRO A 616 17.42 -24.64 6.48
N GLY A 617 17.19 -23.53 7.19
CA GLY A 617 16.66 -22.28 6.62
C GLY A 617 17.54 -21.53 5.61
N THR A 618 18.63 -22.10 5.11
CA THR A 618 19.51 -21.50 4.10
C THR A 618 19.56 -22.36 2.85
N CYS A 619 19.57 -21.73 1.67
CA CYS A 619 19.59 -22.47 0.41
C CYS A 619 20.77 -23.44 0.36
N PRO A 620 20.53 -24.71 0.00
CA PRO A 620 21.56 -25.72 0.01
C PRO A 620 22.56 -25.45 -1.12
N THR A 621 23.85 -25.46 -0.78
CA THR A 621 24.97 -25.18 -1.71
C THR A 621 25.79 -26.44 -2.07
N ALA A 622 25.50 -27.56 -1.42
CA ALA A 622 26.18 -28.84 -1.63
C ALA A 622 25.22 -30.02 -1.37
N THR A 623 25.58 -31.18 -1.90
CA THR A 623 24.84 -32.44 -1.67
C THR A 623 24.98 -32.90 -0.21
N GLY A 624 23.96 -33.57 0.33
CA GLY A 624 23.98 -34.15 1.68
C GLY A 624 23.51 -33.21 2.78
N THR A 625 22.74 -32.17 2.42
CA THR A 625 22.28 -31.13 3.36
C THR A 625 20.81 -31.25 3.74
N ALA A 626 20.05 -32.10 3.04
CA ALA A 626 18.66 -32.37 3.38
C ALA A 626 18.53 -33.07 4.74
N ILE A 627 17.65 -32.56 5.59
CA ILE A 627 17.27 -33.15 6.89
C ILE A 627 16.48 -34.44 6.66
N ALA A 628 15.53 -34.41 5.73
CA ALA A 628 14.71 -35.54 5.35
C ALA A 628 14.25 -35.41 3.89
N CYS A 629 13.95 -36.54 3.26
CA CYS A 629 13.42 -36.60 1.90
C CYS A 629 12.53 -37.82 1.70
N ASN A 630 11.56 -37.72 0.79
CA ASN A 630 10.70 -38.83 0.42
C ASN A 630 10.23 -38.75 -1.05
N ASP A 631 9.91 -39.92 -1.61
CA ASP A 631 9.35 -40.17 -2.95
C ASP A 631 7.91 -40.69 -2.83
N ASP A 632 7.75 -41.95 -2.44
CA ASP A 632 6.46 -42.65 -2.37
C ASP A 632 6.10 -43.01 -0.91
N ALA A 633 5.15 -42.29 -0.31
CA ALA A 633 4.70 -42.59 1.07
C ALA A 633 3.18 -42.57 1.28
N CYS A 634 2.40 -42.23 0.24
CA CYS A 634 0.95 -41.99 0.36
C CYS A 634 0.06 -43.23 0.14
N GLY A 635 0.60 -44.44 0.37
CA GLY A 635 -0.09 -45.74 0.21
C GLY A 635 0.58 -46.67 -0.81
N THR A 636 0.16 -47.94 -0.86
CA THR A 636 0.83 -49.03 -1.60
C THR A 636 0.80 -48.93 -3.13
N SER A 637 0.08 -47.96 -3.69
CA SER A 637 0.02 -47.70 -5.13
C SER A 637 0.02 -46.20 -5.44
N ASN A 638 0.52 -45.39 -4.51
CA ASN A 638 0.46 -43.94 -4.61
C ASN A 638 1.86 -43.32 -4.69
N LEU A 639 2.17 -42.76 -5.86
CA LEU A 639 3.47 -42.16 -6.19
C LEU A 639 3.66 -40.74 -5.63
N ARG A 640 3.03 -40.42 -4.50
CA ARG A 640 3.13 -39.08 -3.89
C ARG A 640 3.87 -39.15 -2.57
N SER A 641 4.43 -38.02 -2.21
CA SER A 641 5.36 -37.92 -1.10
C SER A 641 4.71 -37.39 0.16
N ARG A 642 5.20 -37.93 1.27
CA ARG A 642 4.97 -37.42 2.62
C ARG A 642 6.23 -37.68 3.43
N LEU A 643 6.66 -36.73 4.24
CA LEU A 643 7.75 -36.95 5.19
C LEU A 643 7.44 -36.36 6.56
N THR A 644 8.16 -36.82 7.56
CA THR A 644 8.13 -36.24 8.91
C THR A 644 9.54 -35.87 9.36
N PHE A 645 9.65 -34.79 10.13
CA PHE A 645 10.91 -34.37 10.76
C PHE A 645 10.62 -33.58 12.05
N THR A 646 11.63 -33.42 12.90
CA THR A 646 11.49 -32.61 14.12
C THR A 646 11.88 -31.16 13.83
N ALA A 647 10.93 -30.24 14.03
CA ALA A 647 11.14 -28.81 13.91
C ALA A 647 11.33 -28.16 15.30
N ALA A 648 12.07 -27.04 15.35
CA ALA A 648 12.16 -26.16 16.50
C ALA A 648 11.25 -24.93 16.29
N ALA A 649 10.56 -24.48 17.35
CA ALA A 649 9.68 -23.30 17.30
C ALA A 649 10.46 -22.05 16.84
N GLY A 650 9.83 -21.23 16.00
CA GLY A 650 10.41 -20.02 15.42
C GLY A 650 11.53 -20.25 14.40
N THR A 651 11.93 -21.50 14.16
CA THR A 651 13.03 -21.82 13.22
C THR A 651 12.52 -21.87 11.78
N GLN A 652 13.31 -21.30 10.87
CA GLN A 652 13.06 -21.39 9.44
C GLN A 652 13.66 -22.66 8.84
N TYR A 653 12.89 -23.29 7.97
CA TYR A 653 13.27 -24.44 7.16
C TYR A 653 12.97 -24.14 5.69
N LEU A 654 13.72 -24.77 4.79
CA LEU A 654 13.37 -24.77 3.37
C LEU A 654 12.70 -26.10 3.02
N VAL A 655 11.57 -26.02 2.33
CA VAL A 655 10.84 -27.17 1.78
C VAL A 655 10.98 -27.11 0.27
N ARG A 656 11.53 -28.17 -0.32
CA ARG A 656 11.71 -28.35 -1.76
C ARG A 656 10.73 -29.39 -2.25
N ILE A 657 9.95 -29.05 -3.26
CA ILE A 657 8.96 -29.94 -3.87
C ILE A 657 9.29 -30.07 -5.36
N GLY A 658 9.37 -31.29 -5.87
CA GLY A 658 9.63 -31.58 -7.27
C GLY A 658 9.05 -32.95 -7.64
N GLY A 659 9.51 -33.54 -8.73
CA GLY A 659 9.08 -34.86 -9.19
C GLY A 659 10.18 -35.90 -9.26
N PHE A 660 9.75 -37.17 -9.24
CA PHE A 660 10.58 -38.27 -9.66
C PHE A 660 10.91 -38.12 -11.15
N ASN A 661 12.19 -38.21 -11.50
CA ASN A 661 12.67 -38.07 -12.88
C ASN A 661 12.17 -36.78 -13.59
N ALA A 662 12.06 -35.68 -12.83
CA ALA A 662 11.57 -34.37 -13.31
C ALA A 662 10.15 -34.37 -13.89
N LEU A 663 9.29 -35.29 -13.46
CA LEU A 663 7.85 -35.18 -13.71
C LEU A 663 7.30 -33.93 -13.00
N THR A 664 6.39 -33.23 -13.67
CA THR A 664 5.82 -31.98 -13.17
C THR A 664 4.32 -32.11 -12.95
N GLY A 665 3.78 -31.29 -12.07
CA GLY A 665 2.34 -31.18 -11.87
C GLY A 665 2.01 -30.16 -10.79
N SER A 666 0.90 -30.36 -10.10
CA SER A 666 0.39 -29.45 -9.08
C SER A 666 -0.19 -30.22 -7.91
N GLY A 667 -0.26 -29.57 -6.75
CA GLY A 667 -0.82 -30.13 -5.52
C GLY A 667 -0.88 -29.09 -4.41
N ASN A 668 -1.10 -29.55 -3.18
CA ASN A 668 -0.96 -28.72 -1.99
C ASN A 668 0.09 -29.29 -1.05
N LEU A 669 0.95 -28.42 -0.53
CA LEU A 669 1.78 -28.71 0.63
C LEU A 669 0.94 -28.53 1.89
N LEU A 670 0.49 -29.63 2.47
CA LEU A 670 -0.14 -29.65 3.79
C LEU A 670 0.92 -29.82 4.87
N ILE A 671 1.05 -28.82 5.73
CA ILE A 671 1.95 -28.83 6.89
C ILE A 671 1.11 -29.00 8.15
N SER A 672 1.41 -30.02 8.96
CA SER A 672 0.72 -30.29 10.23
C SER A 672 1.69 -30.68 11.35
N GLY A 673 1.35 -30.38 12.60
CA GLY A 673 2.19 -30.65 13.77
C GLY A 673 1.50 -30.31 15.11
N PRO A 674 2.24 -30.29 16.23
CA PRO A 674 1.74 -29.94 17.56
C PRO A 674 1.19 -28.51 17.61
N ALA A 675 0.12 -28.24 18.36
CA ALA A 675 -0.53 -26.92 18.38
C ALA A 675 0.45 -25.74 18.51
N CYS A 676 0.29 -24.74 17.65
CA CYS A 676 1.07 -23.49 17.70
C CYS A 676 0.84 -22.79 19.04
N ALA A 677 1.88 -22.19 19.62
CA ALA A 677 1.69 -21.22 20.69
C ALA A 677 0.89 -20.02 20.14
N PRO A 678 -0.03 -19.41 20.92
CA PRO A 678 -0.70 -18.19 20.50
C PRO A 678 0.34 -17.10 20.21
N PRO A 679 0.18 -16.30 19.14
CA PRO A 679 1.11 -15.21 18.85
C PRO A 679 1.14 -14.21 20.01
N GLY A 680 2.32 -13.68 20.27
CA GLY A 680 2.52 -12.68 21.32
C GLY A 680 1.80 -11.36 21.04
N PRO A 681 1.63 -10.52 22.07
CA PRO A 681 1.06 -9.18 21.94
C PRO A 681 1.86 -8.29 20.98
N ALA A 682 1.22 -7.31 20.34
CA ALA A 682 1.89 -6.43 19.35
C ALA A 682 3.06 -5.63 19.95
N ASN A 683 2.99 -5.34 21.25
CA ASN A 683 3.99 -4.61 22.02
C ASN A 683 4.98 -5.52 22.78
N ASP A 684 5.14 -6.76 22.31
CA ASP A 684 6.15 -7.72 22.79
C ASP A 684 7.57 -7.15 22.74
N ASN A 685 7.92 -6.46 21.65
CA ASN A 685 9.22 -5.79 21.55
C ASN A 685 9.15 -4.34 22.02
N CYS A 686 10.19 -3.86 22.72
CA CYS A 686 10.33 -2.47 23.14
C CYS A 686 10.23 -1.49 21.95
N ALA A 687 10.74 -1.89 20.78
CA ALA A 687 10.64 -1.09 19.55
C ALA A 687 9.18 -0.78 19.17
N ASN A 688 8.25 -1.67 19.51
CA ASN A 688 6.82 -1.61 19.22
C ASN A 688 5.98 -1.20 20.44
N ARG A 689 6.61 -0.63 21.47
CA ARG A 689 5.93 -0.20 22.71
C ARG A 689 4.72 0.68 22.44
N GLU A 690 3.64 0.40 23.14
CA GLU A 690 2.37 1.12 22.98
C GLU A 690 2.28 2.38 23.87
N GLY A 691 1.58 3.41 23.41
CA GLY A 691 1.29 4.57 24.24
C GLY A 691 0.25 4.24 25.32
N VAL A 692 0.50 4.59 26.58
CA VAL A 692 -0.46 4.39 27.67
C VAL A 692 -0.70 5.67 28.47
N ALA A 693 -1.97 5.94 28.77
CA ALA A 693 -2.39 6.98 29.70
C ALA A 693 -3.48 6.41 30.63
N GLY A 694 -3.24 6.41 31.95
CA GLY A 694 -4.18 5.88 32.93
C GLY A 694 -4.21 4.34 32.95
N SER A 695 -5.41 3.74 32.97
CA SER A 695 -5.59 2.31 33.12
C SER A 695 -5.85 1.58 31.79
N LEU A 696 -5.17 0.45 31.57
CA LEU A 696 -5.19 -0.33 30.33
C LEU A 696 -5.20 -1.85 30.61
N GLN A 697 -6.03 -2.61 29.89
CA GLN A 697 -5.96 -4.07 29.91
C GLN A 697 -4.77 -4.56 29.08
N PHE A 698 -4.05 -5.55 29.57
CA PHE A 698 -2.93 -6.16 28.84
C PHE A 698 -2.91 -7.69 28.96
N SER A 699 -2.15 -8.33 28.07
CA SER A 699 -1.82 -9.75 28.11
C SER A 699 -0.33 -9.91 27.84
N THR A 700 0.36 -10.81 28.53
CA THR A 700 1.72 -11.28 28.20
C THR A 700 1.71 -12.70 27.62
N VAL A 701 0.52 -13.29 27.42
CA VAL A 701 0.40 -14.62 26.80
C VAL A 701 0.97 -14.58 25.38
N GLY A 702 1.98 -15.42 25.13
CA GLY A 702 2.69 -15.49 23.85
C GLY A 702 3.85 -14.50 23.68
N ALA A 703 4.10 -13.62 24.66
CA ALA A 703 5.22 -12.69 24.65
C ALA A 703 6.57 -13.41 24.75
N THR A 704 7.56 -12.91 24.01
CA THR A 704 8.97 -13.27 24.11
C THR A 704 9.67 -12.40 25.16
N THR A 705 10.98 -12.58 25.38
CA THR A 705 11.75 -11.73 26.31
C THR A 705 12.76 -10.93 25.52
N ASP A 706 12.54 -9.63 25.34
CA ASP A 706 13.43 -8.78 24.54
C ASP A 706 14.26 -7.80 25.39
N GLY A 707 13.83 -7.45 26.59
CA GLY A 707 14.58 -6.53 27.45
C GLY A 707 15.77 -7.13 28.21
N PRO A 708 16.75 -6.30 28.62
CA PRO A 708 17.92 -6.75 29.35
C PRO A 708 17.57 -7.13 30.80
N ALA A 709 18.31 -8.08 31.37
CA ALA A 709 18.26 -8.33 32.81
C ALA A 709 18.99 -7.21 33.56
N HIS A 710 18.49 -6.82 34.74
CA HIS A 710 19.06 -5.69 35.49
C HIS A 710 19.18 -6.00 37.00
N PRO A 711 20.28 -5.64 37.69
CA PRO A 711 20.46 -5.91 39.12
C PRO A 711 19.33 -5.37 40.04
N LEU A 712 18.73 -4.22 39.70
CA LEU A 712 17.56 -3.69 40.43
C LEU A 712 16.32 -4.59 40.35
N CYS A 713 16.26 -5.51 39.37
CA CYS A 713 15.17 -6.47 39.22
C CYS A 713 15.43 -7.80 39.93
N SER A 714 16.53 -7.95 40.68
CA SER A 714 17.02 -9.22 41.27
C SER A 714 16.23 -9.69 42.51
N ALA A 715 14.91 -9.61 42.46
CA ALA A 715 14.05 -10.22 43.46
C ALA A 715 14.21 -11.75 43.43
N PHE A 716 14.41 -12.35 44.61
CA PHE A 716 14.60 -13.79 44.80
C PHE A 716 15.71 -14.42 43.93
N GLY A 717 16.72 -13.63 43.53
CA GLY A 717 17.84 -14.10 42.70
C GLY A 717 17.53 -14.23 41.21
N TYR A 718 16.40 -13.68 40.74
CA TYR A 718 16.04 -13.63 39.32
C TYR A 718 15.92 -12.17 38.85
N ASP A 719 16.88 -11.72 38.06
CA ASP A 719 17.08 -10.33 37.63
C ASP A 719 16.46 -9.98 36.28
N GLN A 720 15.77 -10.93 35.64
CA GLN A 720 15.11 -10.75 34.36
C GLN A 720 13.61 -10.51 34.52
N VAL A 721 13.04 -9.65 33.68
CA VAL A 721 11.59 -9.52 33.48
C VAL A 721 11.24 -10.36 32.25
N GLY A 722 10.71 -11.57 32.46
CA GLY A 722 10.49 -12.53 31.37
C GLY A 722 9.12 -12.37 30.71
N ALA A 723 8.99 -12.80 29.46
CA ALA A 723 7.77 -12.70 28.65
C ALA A 723 7.15 -11.28 28.72
N ASP A 724 7.93 -10.30 28.27
CA ASP A 724 7.71 -8.89 28.53
C ASP A 724 6.93 -8.19 27.42
N ILE A 725 6.27 -7.10 27.81
CA ILE A 725 5.58 -6.19 26.93
C ILE A 725 5.91 -4.76 27.35
N TRP A 726 5.81 -3.84 26.39
CA TRP A 726 6.33 -2.50 26.56
C TRP A 726 5.29 -1.42 26.32
N TYR A 727 5.40 -0.38 27.13
CA TYR A 727 4.59 0.82 27.04
C TYR A 727 5.44 2.08 27.13
N ASN A 728 4.95 3.17 26.57
CA ASN A 728 5.48 4.51 26.74
C ASN A 728 4.40 5.42 27.35
N HIS A 729 4.73 6.07 28.45
CA HIS A 729 3.79 6.91 29.20
C HIS A 729 4.23 8.38 29.17
N PRO A 730 3.54 9.26 28.41
CA PRO A 730 3.71 10.70 28.55
C PRO A 730 3.09 11.19 29.85
N SER A 731 3.93 11.50 30.84
CA SER A 731 3.48 12.00 32.12
C SER A 731 3.23 13.50 32.06
N SER A 732 2.02 13.92 32.40
CA SER A 732 1.68 15.31 32.71
C SER A 732 1.85 15.64 34.20
N CYS A 733 2.38 14.70 34.98
CA CYS A 733 2.42 14.76 36.44
C CYS A 733 3.82 15.15 36.95
N PRO A 734 3.96 16.27 37.69
CA PRO A 734 5.07 16.46 38.61
C PRO A 734 4.71 15.80 39.95
N GLY A 735 5.49 14.82 40.42
CA GLY A 735 5.24 14.09 41.69
C GLY A 735 5.25 12.56 41.54
N ALA A 736 4.73 11.84 42.52
CA ALA A 736 4.73 10.39 42.55
C ALA A 736 3.84 9.78 41.46
N LEU A 737 4.43 8.93 40.62
CA LEU A 737 3.73 8.12 39.64
C LEU A 737 3.71 6.67 40.11
N THR A 738 2.53 6.21 40.51
CA THR A 738 2.28 4.82 40.90
C THR A 738 1.90 4.01 39.66
N ILE A 739 2.66 2.96 39.37
CA ILE A 739 2.44 2.05 38.25
C ILE A 739 2.26 0.66 38.85
N GLU A 740 1.07 0.08 38.69
CA GLU A 740 0.73 -1.21 39.29
C GLU A 740 -0.03 -2.13 38.34
N VAL A 741 0.14 -3.43 38.58
CA VAL A 741 -0.56 -4.51 37.88
C VAL A 741 -1.21 -5.47 38.88
N CYS A 742 -1.64 -4.96 40.03
CA CYS A 742 -2.09 -5.74 41.18
C CYS A 742 -3.25 -6.73 40.90
N ASN A 743 -4.02 -6.51 39.84
CA ASN A 743 -5.15 -7.36 39.45
C ASN A 743 -4.77 -8.43 38.40
N SER A 744 -3.48 -8.72 38.22
CA SER A 744 -3.01 -9.69 37.21
C SER A 744 -3.23 -11.15 37.62
N SER A 745 -3.49 -11.99 36.62
CA SER A 745 -3.76 -13.43 36.80
C SER A 745 -2.50 -14.29 37.02
N TYR A 746 -1.31 -13.69 36.99
CA TYR A 746 -0.02 -14.36 37.08
C TYR A 746 0.96 -13.61 37.99
N ASP A 747 2.13 -14.20 38.19
CA ASP A 747 3.25 -13.65 38.97
C ASP A 747 4.02 -12.63 38.13
N THR A 748 3.92 -11.34 38.47
CA THR A 748 4.34 -10.23 37.59
C THR A 748 5.69 -9.65 37.99
N LYS A 749 6.36 -9.00 37.04
CA LYS A 749 7.44 -8.03 37.26
C LYS A 749 7.18 -6.75 36.49
N ILE A 750 7.54 -5.60 37.08
CA ILE A 750 7.54 -4.28 36.42
C ILE A 750 8.94 -3.69 36.49
N ALA A 751 9.42 -3.13 35.38
CA ALA A 751 10.57 -2.22 35.34
C ALA A 751 10.17 -0.91 34.65
N VAL A 752 10.65 0.23 35.16
CA VAL A 752 10.36 1.56 34.62
C VAL A 752 11.65 2.30 34.36
N TYR A 753 11.74 2.93 33.19
CA TYR A 753 12.91 3.65 32.71
C TYR A 753 12.56 5.12 32.47
N ASP A 754 13.49 6.01 32.82
CA ASP A 754 13.41 7.43 32.50
C ASP A 754 13.47 7.63 30.99
N ASP A 755 12.77 8.62 30.45
CA ASP A 755 12.65 8.97 29.01
C ASP A 755 11.95 7.93 28.11
N ALA A 756 11.66 8.32 26.86
CA ALA A 756 11.18 7.41 25.81
C ALA A 756 12.35 6.67 25.13
N GLY A 757 12.12 5.44 24.67
CA GLY A 757 13.05 4.71 23.79
C GLY A 757 13.63 3.44 24.41
N CYS A 758 14.35 2.68 23.58
CA CYS A 758 14.83 1.33 23.89
C CYS A 758 16.35 1.20 23.87
N THR A 759 17.05 2.31 24.11
CA THR A 759 18.51 2.36 24.13
C THR A 759 18.96 2.81 25.52
N ASN A 760 20.12 2.34 25.97
CA ASN A 760 20.69 2.70 27.27
C ASN A 760 19.75 2.39 28.45
N LEU A 761 18.96 1.31 28.34
CA LEU A 761 17.97 0.91 29.35
C LEU A 761 18.62 0.67 30.72
N GLU A 762 19.81 0.05 30.74
CA GLU A 762 20.61 -0.16 31.95
C GLU A 762 20.92 1.15 32.71
N GLN A 763 21.23 2.24 32.00
CA GLN A 763 21.54 3.52 32.66
C GLN A 763 20.28 4.32 33.05
N ARG A 764 19.12 3.96 32.50
CA ARG A 764 17.88 4.73 32.60
C ARG A 764 16.85 4.13 33.53
N ILE A 765 17.05 2.91 34.00
CA ILE A 765 16.10 2.25 34.90
C ILE A 765 15.97 3.03 36.21
N MET A 766 14.73 3.29 36.61
CA MET A 766 14.39 4.07 37.80
C MET A 766 13.94 3.16 38.94
N ALA A 767 13.12 2.16 38.62
CA ALA A 767 12.57 1.22 39.59
C ALA A 767 12.27 -0.12 38.94
N CYS A 768 12.34 -1.18 39.75
CA CYS A 768 11.88 -2.51 39.37
C CYS A 768 11.26 -3.21 40.57
N ASN A 769 10.20 -3.98 40.35
CA ASN A 769 9.51 -4.71 41.40
C ASN A 769 8.88 -6.01 40.88
N ASP A 770 8.72 -6.97 41.80
CA ASP A 770 8.16 -8.30 41.61
C ASP A 770 6.89 -8.42 42.46
N ASP A 771 7.04 -8.40 43.79
CA ASP A 771 5.96 -8.57 44.76
C ASP A 771 5.77 -7.32 45.65
N ALA A 772 4.75 -6.51 45.37
CA ALA A 772 4.41 -5.33 46.18
C ALA A 772 2.90 -5.15 46.48
N CYS A 773 2.03 -5.90 45.82
CA CYS A 773 0.57 -5.76 45.96
C CYS A 773 0.03 -6.54 47.17
N GLY A 774 0.25 -6.01 48.39
CA GLY A 774 -0.29 -6.55 49.65
C GLY A 774 0.54 -7.69 50.25
N THR A 775 0.17 -8.13 51.47
CA THR A 775 0.93 -9.13 52.22
C THR A 775 0.81 -10.51 51.57
N GLY A 776 1.87 -10.97 50.89
CA GLY A 776 1.92 -12.26 50.18
C GLY A 776 1.38 -12.22 48.74
N GLY A 777 1.20 -11.04 48.15
CA GLY A 777 0.74 -10.89 46.77
C GLY A 777 1.87 -10.99 45.74
N LEU A 778 1.74 -11.91 44.79
CA LEU A 778 2.67 -12.13 43.66
C LEU A 778 2.54 -11.08 42.52
N ARG A 779 2.18 -9.84 42.85
CA ARG A 779 1.92 -8.81 41.83
C ARG A 779 2.69 -7.55 42.15
N SER A 780 3.05 -6.84 41.10
CA SER A 780 4.02 -5.76 41.18
C SER A 780 3.36 -4.39 41.23
N ARG A 781 4.02 -3.51 41.97
CA ARG A 781 3.77 -2.07 42.00
C ARG A 781 5.11 -1.36 42.15
N VAL A 782 5.29 -0.28 41.41
CA VAL A 782 6.39 0.66 41.57
C VAL A 782 5.85 2.07 41.75
N ILE A 783 6.57 2.89 42.51
CA ILE A 783 6.31 4.32 42.66
C ILE A 783 7.60 5.02 42.26
N ILE A 784 7.53 5.95 41.31
CA ILE A 784 8.68 6.73 40.85
C ILE A 784 8.42 8.23 40.94
N PRO A 785 9.45 9.06 41.16
CA PRO A 785 9.32 10.50 41.03
C PRO A 785 9.21 10.88 39.55
N ALA A 786 8.05 11.38 39.12
CA ALA A 786 7.78 11.80 37.74
C ALA A 786 7.86 13.32 37.55
N ARG A 787 7.88 13.72 36.28
CA ARG A 787 8.04 15.10 35.79
C ARG A 787 6.95 15.36 34.76
N ALA A 788 6.31 16.51 34.84
CA ALA A 788 5.38 16.96 33.82
C ALA A 788 6.10 17.13 32.47
N GLY A 789 5.49 16.65 31.38
CA GLY A 789 6.04 16.73 30.03
C GLY A 789 7.13 15.69 29.72
N ARG A 790 7.48 14.79 30.65
CA ARG A 790 8.43 13.69 30.40
C ARG A 790 7.73 12.39 30.03
N ASN A 791 8.38 11.60 29.18
CA ASN A 791 7.98 10.25 28.86
C ASN A 791 8.70 9.24 29.76
N TYR A 792 8.02 8.15 30.11
CA TYR A 792 8.61 7.01 30.81
C TYR A 792 8.35 5.73 30.03
N THR A 793 9.38 4.89 29.88
CA THR A 793 9.24 3.57 29.26
C THR A 793 8.91 2.56 30.36
N ILE A 794 7.82 1.81 30.21
CA ILE A 794 7.33 0.84 31.19
C ILE A 794 7.42 -0.55 30.56
N ARG A 795 8.02 -1.49 31.29
CA ARG A 795 8.16 -2.89 30.91
C ARG A 795 7.42 -3.76 31.91
N ILE A 796 6.55 -4.62 31.43
CA ILE A 796 5.74 -5.53 32.24
C ILE A 796 5.99 -6.95 31.76
N GLY A 797 6.33 -7.86 32.66
CA GLY A 797 6.49 -9.28 32.37
C GLY A 797 6.20 -10.10 33.61
N GLY A 798 6.76 -11.31 33.68
CA GLY A 798 6.60 -12.21 34.82
C GLY A 798 7.90 -12.71 35.44
N PHE A 799 7.81 -13.11 36.71
CA PHE A 799 8.85 -13.89 37.38
C PHE A 799 9.03 -15.22 36.62
N GLN A 800 10.27 -15.56 36.26
CA GLN A 800 10.59 -16.78 35.49
C GLN A 800 9.77 -16.96 34.19
N ALA A 801 9.43 -15.85 33.51
CA ALA A 801 8.63 -15.84 32.30
C ALA A 801 7.20 -16.41 32.47
N ALA A 802 6.63 -16.30 33.68
CA ALA A 802 5.20 -16.49 33.88
C ALA A 802 4.42 -15.51 32.98
N THR A 803 3.31 -15.98 32.40
CA THR A 803 2.46 -15.18 31.51
C THR A 803 1.01 -15.20 31.95
N GLY A 804 0.26 -14.19 31.55
CA GLY A 804 -1.16 -14.09 31.84
C GLY A 804 -1.73 -12.74 31.39
N THR A 805 -2.85 -12.38 31.99
CA THR A 805 -3.58 -11.15 31.69
C THR A 805 -3.67 -10.27 32.92
N GLY A 806 -3.86 -8.96 32.73
CA GLY A 806 -3.99 -8.03 33.84
C GLY A 806 -4.46 -6.64 33.42
N THR A 807 -4.55 -5.77 34.42
CA THR A 807 -4.83 -4.35 34.25
C THR A 807 -3.62 -3.55 34.71
N LEU A 808 -3.01 -2.80 33.80
CA LEU A 808 -2.04 -1.76 34.12
C LEU A 808 -2.82 -0.56 34.65
N SER A 809 -2.47 -0.07 35.84
CA SER A 809 -3.00 1.16 36.42
C SER A 809 -1.86 2.13 36.64
N ILE A 810 -2.01 3.35 36.13
CA ILE A 810 -1.05 4.45 36.31
C ILE A 810 -1.77 5.60 36.98
N THR A 811 -1.37 5.92 38.20
CA THR A 811 -1.97 6.98 39.03
C THR A 811 -0.92 8.00 39.41
N CYS A 812 -1.27 9.27 39.25
CA CYS A 812 -0.43 10.41 39.61
C CYS A 812 -0.88 10.98 40.95
N CYS A 813 0.07 11.14 41.88
CA CYS A 813 -0.10 11.99 43.05
C CYS A 813 0.92 13.10 43.04
N GLN A 814 0.47 14.32 42.73
CA GLN A 814 1.36 15.47 42.68
C GLN A 814 1.79 15.99 44.06
N ALA A 815 1.00 15.66 45.10
CA ALA A 815 1.24 16.05 46.49
C ALA A 815 2.36 15.24 47.16
N ASP A 816 2.60 14.02 46.71
CA ASP A 816 3.71 13.14 47.13
C ASP A 816 4.90 13.41 46.20
N PHE A 817 5.77 14.34 46.61
CA PHE A 817 6.87 14.82 45.78
C PHE A 817 8.11 13.95 45.91
N ASP A 818 8.33 13.35 47.09
CA ASP A 818 9.46 12.46 47.33
C ASP A 818 9.22 11.01 46.90
N ALA A 819 8.01 10.70 46.44
CA ALA A 819 7.56 9.39 45.98
C ALA A 819 7.63 8.31 47.08
N SER A 820 7.38 8.71 48.33
CA SER A 820 7.30 7.82 49.49
C SER A 820 6.04 6.94 49.49
N GLY A 821 5.00 7.31 48.74
CA GLY A 821 3.70 6.68 48.71
C GLY A 821 2.69 7.30 49.68
N THR A 822 3.04 8.38 50.38
CA THR A 822 2.17 9.10 51.31
C THR A 822 2.42 10.61 51.25
N VAL A 823 1.37 11.42 51.40
CA VAL A 823 1.51 12.89 51.47
C VAL A 823 1.82 13.31 52.90
N GLU A 824 3.05 13.75 53.14
CA GLU A 824 3.52 14.17 54.46
C GLU A 824 4.42 15.43 54.39
N VAL A 825 4.92 15.90 55.53
CA VAL A 825 5.70 17.16 55.57
C VAL A 825 7.07 17.01 54.88
N SER A 826 7.59 15.78 54.74
CA SER A 826 8.82 15.53 53.99
C SER A 826 8.72 15.97 52.53
N ASP A 827 7.55 15.84 51.90
CA ASP A 827 7.28 16.30 50.54
C ASP A 827 7.54 17.80 50.37
N ILE A 828 7.19 18.59 51.38
CA ILE A 828 7.44 20.04 51.37
C ILE A 828 8.93 20.32 51.40
N PHE A 829 9.67 19.62 52.25
CA PHE A 829 11.12 19.80 52.33
C PHE A 829 11.84 19.30 51.07
N ALA A 830 11.38 18.18 50.49
CA ALA A 830 11.90 17.64 49.25
C ALA A 830 11.64 18.59 48.07
N PHE A 831 10.43 19.15 47.97
CA PHE A 831 10.07 20.15 46.96
C PHE A 831 10.93 21.41 47.09
N LEU A 832 11.05 21.98 48.30
CA LEU A 832 11.85 23.19 48.51
C LEU A 832 13.33 22.96 48.21
N ALA A 833 13.88 21.81 48.60
CA ALA A 833 15.25 21.44 48.27
C ALA A 833 15.47 21.33 46.75
N ALA A 834 14.52 20.71 46.03
CA ALA A 834 14.53 20.62 44.58
C ALA A 834 14.41 22.00 43.91
N TRP A 835 13.53 22.86 44.43
CA TRP A 835 13.32 24.23 43.95
C TRP A 835 14.60 25.07 44.07
N PHE A 836 15.21 25.11 45.27
CA PHE A 836 16.48 25.82 45.50
C PHE A 836 17.65 25.20 44.73
N GLY A 837 17.60 23.90 44.47
CA GLY A 837 18.60 23.17 43.68
C GLY A 837 18.49 23.37 42.16
N GLY A 838 17.45 24.05 41.68
CA GLY A 838 17.20 24.18 40.24
C GLY A 838 16.78 22.86 39.57
N ASP A 839 16.26 21.89 40.34
CA ASP A 839 15.78 20.62 39.78
C ASP A 839 14.53 20.89 38.92
N PRO A 840 14.50 20.46 37.64
CA PRO A 840 13.35 20.63 36.77
C PRO A 840 12.06 19.99 37.29
N ARG A 841 12.11 19.08 38.28
CA ARG A 841 10.91 18.57 38.98
C ARG A 841 10.13 19.67 39.72
N ALA A 842 10.79 20.76 40.11
CA ALA A 842 10.18 21.84 40.86
C ALA A 842 9.53 22.93 39.98
N ASP A 843 9.63 22.85 38.64
CA ASP A 843 8.81 23.62 37.70
C ASP A 843 7.40 23.02 37.66
N TYR A 844 6.63 23.35 38.69
CA TYR A 844 5.32 22.76 38.97
C TYR A 844 4.21 23.35 38.08
N THR A 845 4.41 24.58 37.59
CA THR A 845 3.51 25.30 36.68
C THR A 845 3.82 25.07 35.20
N GLY A 846 4.97 24.46 34.88
CA GLY A 846 5.40 24.14 33.52
C GLY A 846 5.85 25.36 32.71
N THR A 847 6.38 26.38 33.37
CA THR A 847 6.74 27.68 32.77
C THR A 847 8.18 27.74 32.25
N GLY A 848 8.97 26.67 32.44
CA GLY A 848 10.34 26.56 31.96
C GLY A 848 11.40 27.04 32.95
N GLY A 849 11.06 27.17 34.23
CA GLY A 849 11.97 27.50 35.33
C GLY A 849 11.31 27.42 36.70
N ASN A 850 12.11 27.32 37.77
CA ASN A 850 11.64 27.22 39.16
C ASN A 850 11.35 28.62 39.72
N ASP A 851 10.10 29.07 39.65
CA ASP A 851 9.67 30.39 40.10
C ASP A 851 8.77 30.32 41.36
N VAL A 852 8.44 31.49 41.92
CA VAL A 852 7.63 31.56 43.15
C VAL A 852 6.21 30.98 42.96
N PRO A 853 5.51 31.21 41.82
CA PRO A 853 4.28 30.50 41.48
C PRO A 853 4.32 28.97 41.66
N ASP A 854 5.43 28.31 41.34
CA ASP A 854 5.58 26.85 41.55
C ASP A 854 5.41 26.43 43.01
N ILE A 855 5.94 27.23 43.95
CA ILE A 855 5.80 26.95 45.40
C ILE A 855 4.33 26.96 45.80
N PHE A 856 3.57 27.95 45.33
CA PHE A 856 2.16 28.06 45.67
C PHE A 856 1.31 26.98 44.99
N ALA A 857 1.66 26.61 43.76
CA ALA A 857 0.99 25.53 43.03
C ALA A 857 1.21 24.17 43.70
N PHE A 858 2.45 23.87 44.13
CA PHE A 858 2.77 22.66 44.87
C PHE A 858 2.06 22.62 46.24
N LEU A 859 2.14 23.69 47.04
CA LEU A 859 1.47 23.72 48.35
C LEU A 859 -0.06 23.56 48.22
N SER A 860 -0.66 24.10 47.16
CA SER A 860 -2.08 23.92 46.88
C SER A 860 -2.44 22.47 46.62
N ALA A 861 -1.62 21.74 45.86
CA ALA A 861 -1.80 20.31 45.64
C ALA A 861 -1.53 19.48 46.91
N TRP A 862 -0.51 19.83 47.69
CA TRP A 862 -0.21 19.18 48.96
C TRP A 862 -1.37 19.25 49.96
N PHE A 863 -2.02 20.42 50.09
CA PHE A 863 -3.21 20.57 50.93
C PHE A 863 -4.45 19.84 50.36
N ALA A 864 -4.51 19.61 49.05
CA ALA A 864 -5.60 18.89 48.39
C ALA A 864 -5.47 17.36 48.53
N GLY A 865 -4.25 16.83 48.65
CA GLY A 865 -3.95 15.39 48.74
C GLY A 865 -3.92 14.68 47.39
N CYS A 866 -3.71 13.35 47.39
CA CYS A 866 -3.76 12.52 46.18
C CYS A 866 -5.20 12.23 45.74
N PRO A 867 -5.48 12.16 44.41
CA PRO A 867 -6.77 11.76 43.87
C PRO A 867 -7.12 10.28 44.08
#